data_AF-A0A916D2F1-F1
#
_entry.id   AF-A0A916D2F1-F1
#
_cell.length_a   1.000
_cell.length_b   1.000
_cell.length_c   1.000
_cell.angle_alpha   90.00
_cell.angle_beta   90.00
_cell.angle_gamma   90.00
#
_symmetry.space_group_name_H-M   'P 1'
#
loop_
_entity.id
_entity.type
_entity.pdbx_description
1 polymer ?
#
loop_
_entity_poly.entity_id
_entity_poly.type
_entity_poly.pdbx_seq_one_letter_code
_entity_poly.pdbx_strand_id
1 'polypeptide(L)'
;MQQDMMMAGVGGQGILTIAKAISGAAAARGMHVKQAEVHGMSQRGGAVQSHLRIGEEEIHSDLIPGGRVNVLVAIEPLEALRYVHMLSPEGVVVASSNAFVNIGNYPPVEQVIDRITAMPRHVIVDADRLARAAGSGRSGNLVMLGAASHFLCLRVDELEKSIAEMFASKGGKVVEVNTRAFRFGRSAAAAYLQGLDRGGSSRAVRQWVDTLKPEHLAAGERPDGPVFDASQADDRLSGAEAHAVERLLADVYESGRRQLYEHEVYQIVQFVGAISPPHHVFLGVDNLISEEALAGFPGERVVLKIVSADVVHKSDAKGVVFCGKRYEMVKREIDRLIALHRQRGAKVDGVLVVECVERGGQGLGEELFVGIRSTREFGPVVAAGLGGVDTEYLARVMRPGVAVAKAVATETTAEEFFGLFRRTAAYEMISGQARGHRRIVSDGELLRCFRAFIALARRFCVDRGATGPDMAELEVNPFAFRQQHMVPLDGRGRLATATPRPRARPIQHIRHMLEPRAIAVVGVSAQTRNFGRIILNNIIECGFDRASVRVVKAGHDAIDGVACVPSIGALPGETDLLVIATAADHLPGIIDECVDSGNVRSAIVIPGGAGETRGSEEILRRVRESLARGRDTPGGGPVVLGPNCLGVQSRPGKYDTFFIPANKLDPRRQAPGRGVALLSQSGAFIITRLSNLQTLDPRITVSIGNQADLTIADVVRAVGDRADIHTIGVYVEGFNDLDGLEMLQAVRRITQGGKSVVFYKAGRTDQGRDAAAGHTASVAGDYDICEAGATAAGALVADSFAEFEQLLAVSAAFHGKRIGGTRLAAVSNAGFETVGIADRVRGPRYELQLPELSEETRAQIEQVLGRHHLAGLVNARNPLDLTPMANEAAYEAAARVLLDCEEIDALLVSAVPLTPALATTPDEIEKHESIADMLVRLAGASDKPVAATVDSGAAYEPLVQRIRERGIPVFRGADQAVQALGRYLGHRAASARETAQPLATTPADHEGEVGVAAQA
;
A
#
# COMPACT_ATOMS: atom_id res chain seq x y z
N MET A 1 -1.93 43.60 -21.47
CA MET A 1 -1.57 42.17 -21.61
C MET A 1 -1.17 41.89 -23.06
N GLN A 2 -0.03 41.24 -23.31
CA GLN A 2 0.43 40.84 -24.65
C GLN A 2 0.61 39.32 -24.72
N GLN A 3 0.22 38.70 -25.83
CA GLN A 3 0.36 37.26 -26.07
C GLN A 3 0.93 37.00 -27.47
N ASP A 4 2.03 36.25 -27.50
CA ASP A 4 2.77 35.88 -28.71
C ASP A 4 2.50 34.40 -29.06
N MET A 5 2.06 34.14 -30.28
CA MET A 5 1.59 32.83 -30.75
C MET A 5 2.29 32.43 -32.04
N MET A 6 2.59 31.15 -32.18
CA MET A 6 3.14 30.59 -33.42
C MET A 6 2.23 29.49 -33.92
N MET A 7 1.92 29.52 -35.22
CA MET A 7 1.15 28.48 -35.88
C MET A 7 2.01 27.80 -36.93
N ALA A 8 2.03 26.47 -36.93
CA ALA A 8 2.88 25.67 -37.81
C ALA A 8 2.10 24.52 -38.43
N GLY A 9 2.42 24.15 -39.67
CA GLY A 9 1.79 23.03 -40.35
C GLY A 9 2.21 22.86 -41.80
N VAL A 10 1.57 21.91 -42.48
CA VAL A 10 1.81 21.62 -43.90
C VAL A 10 0.58 22.01 -44.72
N GLY A 11 0.77 22.88 -45.72
CA GLY A 11 -0.33 23.45 -46.52
C GLY A 11 -0.98 24.68 -45.86
N GLY A 12 -0.87 25.85 -46.50
CA GLY A 12 -1.08 27.14 -45.85
C GLY A 12 -2.51 27.50 -45.42
N GLN A 13 -3.56 26.84 -45.92
CA GLN A 13 -4.94 27.30 -45.65
C GLN A 13 -5.41 27.07 -44.20
N GLY A 14 -4.89 26.03 -43.52
CA GLY A 14 -5.32 25.67 -42.17
C GLY A 14 -4.89 26.69 -41.12
N ILE A 15 -3.59 26.96 -41.05
CA ILE A 15 -3.00 27.87 -40.05
C ILE A 15 -3.47 29.32 -40.22
N LEU A 16 -3.68 29.76 -41.45
CA LEU A 16 -4.18 31.12 -41.74
C LEU A 16 -5.62 31.32 -41.25
N THR A 17 -6.42 30.26 -41.28
CA THR A 17 -7.78 30.29 -40.75
C THR A 17 -7.77 30.47 -39.23
N ILE A 18 -6.87 29.77 -38.53
CA ILE A 18 -6.69 29.89 -37.07
C ILE A 18 -6.24 31.32 -36.75
N ALA A 19 -5.20 31.81 -37.42
CA ALA A 19 -4.68 33.16 -37.22
C ALA A 19 -5.77 34.21 -37.43
N LYS A 20 -6.53 34.10 -38.53
CA LYS A 20 -7.61 35.04 -38.86
C LYS A 20 -8.74 35.05 -37.82
N ALA A 21 -9.07 33.91 -37.22
CA ALA A 21 -10.12 33.81 -36.20
C ALA A 21 -9.69 34.49 -34.90
N ILE A 22 -8.44 34.27 -34.49
CA ILE A 22 -7.86 34.92 -33.31
C ILE A 22 -7.73 36.43 -33.54
N SER A 23 -7.19 36.84 -34.69
CA SER A 23 -7.07 38.24 -35.10
C SER A 23 -8.42 38.95 -35.13
N GLY A 24 -9.46 38.31 -35.66
CA GLY A 24 -10.82 38.87 -35.71
C GLY A 24 -11.41 39.07 -34.32
N ALA A 25 -11.31 38.07 -33.44
CA ALA A 25 -11.75 38.19 -32.04
C ALA A 25 -10.97 39.27 -31.27
N ALA A 26 -9.64 39.33 -31.43
CA ALA A 26 -8.81 40.34 -30.78
C ALA A 26 -9.12 41.76 -31.28
N ALA A 27 -9.29 41.95 -32.59
CA ALA A 27 -9.66 43.23 -33.17
C ALA A 27 -11.06 43.70 -32.71
N ALA A 28 -12.04 42.79 -32.62
CA ALA A 28 -13.37 43.11 -32.10
C ALA A 28 -13.35 43.53 -30.62
N ARG A 29 -12.34 43.10 -29.86
CA ARG A 29 -12.08 43.51 -28.47
C ARG A 29 -11.25 44.79 -28.36
N GLY A 30 -10.84 45.39 -29.49
CA GLY A 30 -10.01 46.60 -29.52
C GLY A 30 -8.53 46.37 -29.25
N MET A 31 -8.04 45.14 -29.37
CA MET A 31 -6.62 44.82 -29.19
C MET A 31 -5.82 45.12 -30.47
N HIS A 32 -4.55 45.46 -30.31
CA HIS A 32 -3.58 45.53 -31.41
C HIS A 32 -3.21 44.13 -31.88
N VAL A 33 -3.16 43.93 -33.20
CA VAL A 33 -2.85 42.65 -33.84
C VAL A 33 -1.73 42.84 -34.86
N LYS A 34 -0.71 41.99 -34.81
CA LYS A 34 0.33 41.88 -35.84
C LYS A 34 0.49 40.42 -36.25
N GLN A 35 0.55 40.20 -37.57
CA GLN A 35 0.67 38.87 -38.16
C GLN A 35 1.76 38.91 -39.24
N ALA A 36 2.70 37.97 -39.15
CA ALA A 36 3.72 37.72 -40.18
C ALA A 36 3.64 36.27 -40.63
N GLU A 37 3.72 36.03 -41.93
CA GLU A 37 3.59 34.71 -42.54
C GLU A 37 4.81 34.40 -43.39
N VAL A 38 5.36 33.20 -43.22
CA VAL A 38 6.44 32.70 -44.07
C VAL A 38 5.94 31.50 -44.84
N HIS A 39 5.85 31.68 -46.16
CA HIS A 39 5.45 30.64 -47.10
C HIS A 39 6.70 29.97 -47.69
N GLY A 40 6.80 28.64 -47.60
CA GLY A 40 7.75 27.89 -48.42
C GLY A 40 7.35 27.94 -49.91
N MET A 41 8.31 27.81 -50.83
CA MET A 41 8.09 27.91 -52.30
C MET A 41 7.11 26.87 -52.90
N SER A 42 6.60 25.92 -52.10
CA SER A 42 5.58 24.96 -52.51
C SER A 42 4.29 25.18 -51.72
N GLN A 43 3.34 25.95 -52.30
CA GLN A 43 2.03 26.22 -51.70
C GLN A 43 1.13 24.97 -51.59
N ARG A 44 1.57 23.80 -52.08
CA ARG A 44 0.91 22.50 -51.92
C ARG A 44 1.93 21.46 -51.44
N GLY A 45 1.94 21.23 -50.12
CA GLY A 45 2.80 20.23 -49.48
C GLY A 45 4.10 20.77 -48.87
N GLY A 46 4.30 22.09 -48.79
CA GLY A 46 5.40 22.69 -48.04
C GLY A 46 5.04 23.06 -46.60
N ALA A 47 6.06 23.18 -45.74
CA ALA A 47 5.94 23.73 -44.39
C ALA A 47 5.55 25.21 -44.45
N VAL A 48 4.61 25.61 -43.59
CA VAL A 48 4.12 26.98 -43.48
C VAL A 48 4.07 27.34 -42.01
N GLN A 49 4.47 28.57 -41.70
CA GLN A 49 4.43 29.11 -40.35
C GLN A 49 3.85 30.52 -40.33
N SER A 50 3.17 30.86 -39.24
CA SER A 50 2.64 32.20 -38.98
C SER A 50 2.96 32.64 -37.56
N HIS A 51 3.55 33.83 -37.44
CA HIS A 51 3.68 34.57 -36.19
C HIS A 51 2.42 35.42 -35.99
N LEU A 52 1.79 35.31 -34.84
CA LEU A 52 0.64 36.13 -34.45
C LEU A 52 0.88 36.73 -33.08
N ARG A 53 0.73 38.04 -32.98
CA ARG A 53 0.90 38.79 -31.74
C ARG A 53 -0.34 39.62 -31.49
N ILE A 54 -0.88 39.53 -30.28
CA ILE A 54 -2.02 40.32 -29.83
C ILE A 54 -1.68 41.03 -28.52
N GLY A 55 -2.15 42.27 -28.35
CA GLY A 55 -1.82 43.05 -27.17
C GLY A 55 -2.77 44.23 -26.94
N GLU A 56 -2.87 44.67 -25.69
CA GLU A 56 -3.58 45.91 -25.33
C GLU A 56 -2.76 47.17 -25.67
N GLU A 57 -1.44 47.01 -25.80
CA GLU A 57 -0.51 48.07 -26.21
C GLU A 57 -0.09 47.90 -27.67
N GLU A 58 0.42 48.97 -28.26
CA GLU A 58 0.87 48.96 -29.65
C GLU A 58 2.02 47.97 -29.87
N ILE A 59 1.90 47.13 -30.90
CA ILE A 59 2.89 46.11 -31.24
C ILE A 59 3.79 46.63 -32.36
N HIS A 60 5.07 46.88 -32.04
CA HIS A 60 6.02 47.48 -32.97
C HIS A 60 6.66 46.50 -33.97
N SER A 61 6.64 45.19 -33.72
CA SER A 61 7.21 44.16 -34.59
C SER A 61 6.26 42.98 -34.77
N ASP A 62 6.18 42.47 -35.99
CA ASP A 62 5.37 41.32 -36.40
C ASP A 62 6.08 39.97 -36.17
N LEU A 63 7.41 39.95 -36.06
CA LEU A 63 8.19 38.76 -35.75
C LEU A 63 8.35 38.54 -34.23
N ILE A 64 8.24 37.27 -33.82
CA ILE A 64 8.41 36.83 -32.43
C ILE A 64 9.87 36.39 -32.22
N PRO A 65 10.60 36.94 -31.23
CA PRO A 65 11.95 36.47 -30.90
C PRO A 65 11.97 35.02 -30.41
N GLY A 66 13.11 34.33 -30.57
CA GLY A 66 13.31 33.00 -30.01
C GLY A 66 13.07 32.96 -28.49
N GLY A 67 12.42 31.90 -28.00
CA GLY A 67 12.10 31.73 -26.58
C GLY A 67 10.99 32.66 -26.04
N ARG A 68 10.16 33.26 -26.90
CA ARG A 68 9.08 34.18 -26.50
C ARG A 68 7.66 33.67 -26.83
N VAL A 69 7.51 32.57 -27.56
CA VAL A 69 6.18 32.05 -27.92
C VAL A 69 5.45 31.53 -26.67
N ASN A 70 4.23 32.01 -26.44
CA ASN A 70 3.37 31.55 -25.35
C ASN A 70 2.53 30.33 -25.77
N VAL A 71 2.06 30.31 -27.02
CA VAL A 71 1.22 29.22 -27.55
C VAL A 71 1.74 28.81 -28.92
N LEU A 72 2.18 27.56 -29.05
CA LEU A 72 2.53 26.94 -30.33
C LEU A 72 1.37 26.04 -30.76
N VAL A 73 0.68 26.39 -31.86
CA VAL A 73 -0.40 25.59 -32.44
C VAL A 73 0.10 24.90 -33.69
N ALA A 74 0.26 23.58 -33.64
CA ALA A 74 0.77 22.80 -34.74
C ALA A 74 -0.32 21.88 -35.31
N ILE A 75 -0.75 22.12 -36.54
CA ILE A 75 -1.76 21.26 -37.20
C ILE A 75 -1.14 19.97 -37.78
N GLU A 76 0.18 19.82 -37.66
CA GLU A 76 0.97 18.66 -38.06
C GLU A 76 2.08 18.46 -36.99
N PRO A 77 2.32 17.24 -36.49
CA PRO A 77 3.17 17.02 -35.32
C PRO A 77 4.66 17.29 -35.54
N LEU A 78 5.23 16.96 -36.70
CA LEU A 78 6.65 17.21 -36.97
C LEU A 78 6.96 18.70 -37.00
N GLU A 79 6.04 19.49 -37.55
CA GLU A 79 6.12 20.95 -37.55
C GLU A 79 6.09 21.55 -36.14
N ALA A 80 5.44 20.90 -35.15
CA ALA A 80 5.56 21.31 -33.75
C ALA A 80 7.03 21.29 -33.30
N LEU A 81 7.73 20.16 -33.52
CA LEU A 81 9.14 19.97 -33.12
C LEU A 81 10.10 20.94 -33.81
N ARG A 82 9.79 21.41 -35.02
CA ARG A 82 10.62 22.41 -35.69
C ARG A 82 10.62 23.75 -34.97
N TYR A 83 9.55 24.08 -34.25
CA TYR A 83 9.35 25.38 -33.63
C TYR A 83 9.29 25.33 -32.10
N VAL A 84 9.54 24.19 -31.44
CA VAL A 84 9.57 24.13 -29.97
C VAL A 84 10.66 25.01 -29.35
N HIS A 85 11.78 25.24 -30.03
CA HIS A 85 12.80 26.22 -29.61
C HIS A 85 12.26 27.68 -29.58
N MET A 86 11.10 27.87 -30.22
CA MET A 86 10.19 29.02 -30.19
C MET A 86 9.72 29.41 -28.80
N LEU A 87 9.41 28.38 -28.02
CA LEU A 87 8.59 28.47 -26.82
C LEU A 87 9.33 29.18 -25.70
N SER A 88 8.61 30.05 -25.03
CA SER A 88 8.99 30.54 -23.72
C SER A 88 9.00 29.41 -22.69
N PRO A 89 9.69 29.57 -21.55
CA PRO A 89 9.68 28.58 -20.46
C PRO A 89 8.30 28.24 -19.90
N GLU A 90 7.30 29.11 -20.13
CA GLU A 90 5.90 28.93 -19.73
C GLU A 90 4.99 28.52 -20.90
N GLY A 91 5.56 28.36 -22.10
CA GLY A 91 4.83 28.14 -23.32
C GLY A 91 4.18 26.77 -23.40
N VAL A 92 3.08 26.68 -24.14
CA VAL A 92 2.33 25.44 -24.36
C VAL A 92 2.36 25.00 -25.82
N VAL A 93 2.47 23.69 -26.05
CA VAL A 93 2.30 23.08 -27.38
C VAL A 93 0.91 22.50 -27.52
N VAL A 94 0.18 22.91 -28.55
CA VAL A 94 -1.11 22.34 -28.93
C VAL A 94 -0.93 21.73 -30.31
N ALA A 95 -0.82 20.40 -30.38
CA ALA A 95 -0.48 19.70 -31.62
C ALA A 95 -1.54 18.68 -32.04
N SER A 96 -1.72 18.55 -33.34
CA SER A 96 -2.49 17.45 -33.92
C SER A 96 -1.70 16.15 -33.86
N SER A 97 -2.36 15.02 -33.60
CA SER A 97 -1.77 13.68 -33.75
C SER A 97 -1.70 13.22 -35.21
N ASN A 98 -2.37 13.92 -36.14
CA ASN A 98 -2.44 13.55 -37.55
C ASN A 98 -1.19 14.03 -38.32
N ALA A 99 -0.38 13.10 -38.80
CA ALA A 99 0.83 13.38 -39.59
C ALA A 99 0.55 13.50 -41.09
N PHE A 100 1.23 14.43 -41.75
CA PHE A 100 1.22 14.55 -43.21
C PHE A 100 2.55 14.06 -43.78
N VAL A 101 2.66 12.74 -44.00
CA VAL A 101 3.90 12.08 -44.44
C VAL A 101 4.16 12.37 -45.93
N ASN A 102 4.91 13.42 -46.21
CA ASN A 102 5.24 13.92 -47.54
C ASN A 102 6.74 13.90 -47.88
N ILE A 103 7.56 13.33 -46.99
CA ILE A 103 9.02 13.18 -47.14
C ILE A 103 9.41 11.71 -46.90
N GLY A 104 10.43 11.22 -47.62
CA GLY A 104 10.83 9.81 -47.57
C GLY A 104 11.48 9.36 -46.26
N ASN A 105 11.89 10.30 -45.40
CA ASN A 105 12.53 10.06 -44.11
C ASN A 105 11.69 10.61 -42.93
N TYR A 106 10.38 10.64 -43.06
CA TYR A 106 9.49 11.06 -41.97
C TYR A 106 9.63 10.08 -40.78
N PRO A 107 9.98 10.54 -39.56
CA PRO A 107 10.16 9.65 -38.42
C PRO A 107 8.84 8.94 -38.01
N PRO A 108 8.88 7.78 -37.34
CA PRO A 108 7.67 7.17 -36.82
C PRO A 108 6.82 8.17 -36.01
N VAL A 109 5.54 8.32 -36.37
CA VAL A 109 4.66 9.37 -35.81
C VAL A 109 4.62 9.36 -34.29
N GLU A 110 4.59 8.17 -33.69
CA GLU A 110 4.59 8.04 -32.23
C GLU A 110 5.88 8.58 -31.60
N GLN A 111 7.06 8.41 -32.22
CA GLN A 111 8.30 9.01 -31.72
C GLN A 111 8.27 10.55 -31.80
N VAL A 112 7.64 11.09 -32.85
CA VAL A 112 7.43 12.54 -32.98
C VAL A 112 6.53 13.02 -31.85
N ILE A 113 5.40 12.34 -31.61
CA ILE A 113 4.47 12.65 -30.53
C ILE A 113 5.16 12.55 -29.16
N ASP A 114 5.91 11.49 -28.89
CA ASP A 114 6.61 11.29 -27.61
C ASP A 114 7.55 12.48 -27.32
N ARG A 115 8.24 12.98 -28.36
CA ARG A 115 9.12 14.14 -28.23
C ARG A 115 8.37 15.45 -27.98
N ILE A 116 7.16 15.60 -28.52
CA ILE A 116 6.27 16.73 -28.20
C ILE A 116 5.79 16.62 -26.76
N THR A 117 5.40 15.43 -26.32
CA THR A 117 4.86 15.19 -24.97
C THR A 117 5.93 15.29 -23.86
N ALA A 118 7.21 15.27 -24.24
CA ALA A 118 8.31 15.63 -23.34
C ALA A 118 8.30 17.12 -22.95
N MET A 119 7.54 17.97 -23.65
CA MET A 119 7.35 19.36 -23.26
C MET A 119 6.42 19.43 -22.04
N PRO A 120 6.74 20.21 -20.99
CA PRO A 120 5.98 20.25 -19.73
C PRO A 120 4.49 20.58 -19.92
N ARG A 121 4.18 21.50 -20.85
CA ARG A 121 2.80 21.89 -21.17
C ARG A 121 2.47 21.52 -22.60
N HIS A 122 1.61 20.53 -22.76
CA HIS A 122 1.19 20.09 -24.07
C HIS A 122 -0.26 19.59 -24.10
N VAL A 123 -0.88 19.67 -25.28
CA VAL A 123 -2.18 19.07 -25.60
C VAL A 123 -2.07 18.42 -26.97
N ILE A 124 -2.43 17.14 -27.05
CA ILE A 124 -2.47 16.38 -28.31
C ILE A 124 -3.92 15.99 -28.61
N VAL A 125 -4.40 16.29 -29.81
CA VAL A 125 -5.76 15.95 -30.25
C VAL A 125 -5.76 15.34 -31.66
N ASP A 126 -6.66 14.38 -31.92
CA ASP A 126 -6.93 13.88 -33.27
C ASP A 126 -7.87 14.86 -34.00
N ALA A 127 -7.27 15.85 -34.66
CA ALA A 127 -7.99 16.92 -35.33
C ALA A 127 -8.90 16.40 -36.46
N ASP A 128 -8.43 15.40 -37.22
CA ASP A 128 -9.14 14.82 -38.35
C ASP A 128 -10.37 14.02 -37.91
N ARG A 129 -10.25 13.20 -36.87
CA ARG A 129 -11.37 12.44 -36.29
C ARG A 129 -12.46 13.39 -35.79
N LEU A 130 -12.06 14.41 -35.03
CA LEU A 130 -13.00 15.38 -34.48
C LEU A 130 -13.64 16.26 -35.56
N ALA A 131 -12.91 16.63 -36.60
CA ALA A 131 -13.44 17.38 -37.73
C ALA A 131 -14.47 16.56 -38.54
N ARG A 132 -14.17 15.28 -38.79
CA ARG A 132 -15.13 14.35 -39.41
C ARG A 132 -16.39 14.20 -38.55
N ALA A 133 -16.25 14.04 -37.24
CA ALA A 133 -17.38 13.98 -36.31
C ALA A 133 -18.21 15.28 -36.28
N ALA A 134 -17.58 16.44 -36.48
CA ALA A 134 -18.27 17.72 -36.57
C ALA A 134 -19.05 17.91 -37.89
N GLY A 135 -18.80 17.06 -38.90
CA GLY A 135 -19.49 17.05 -40.19
C GLY A 135 -18.65 17.48 -41.39
N SER A 136 -17.35 17.75 -41.21
CA SER A 136 -16.45 18.10 -42.32
C SER A 136 -14.98 17.85 -41.95
N GLY A 137 -14.32 16.94 -42.68
CA GLY A 137 -12.86 16.74 -42.55
C GLY A 137 -12.01 17.97 -42.92
N ARG A 138 -12.60 19.01 -43.52
CA ARG A 138 -11.91 20.27 -43.83
C ARG A 138 -11.85 21.25 -42.64
N SER A 139 -12.48 20.92 -41.51
CA SER A 139 -12.58 21.79 -40.32
C SER A 139 -11.57 21.44 -39.21
N GLY A 140 -10.53 20.64 -39.50
CA GLY A 140 -9.49 20.25 -38.53
C GLY A 140 -8.74 21.44 -37.92
N ASN A 141 -8.56 22.52 -38.68
CA ASN A 141 -8.03 23.78 -38.18
C ASN A 141 -8.90 24.41 -37.07
N LEU A 142 -10.24 24.34 -37.17
CA LEU A 142 -11.13 24.84 -36.12
C LEU A 142 -11.10 23.95 -34.88
N VAL A 143 -10.90 22.64 -35.03
CA VAL A 143 -10.62 21.74 -33.89
C VAL A 143 -9.36 22.19 -33.16
N MET A 144 -8.28 22.46 -33.89
CA MET A 144 -7.01 22.92 -33.31
C MET A 144 -7.14 24.28 -32.62
N LEU A 145 -7.91 25.23 -33.20
CA LEU A 145 -8.25 26.49 -32.54
C LEU A 145 -9.06 26.27 -31.24
N GLY A 146 -10.01 25.33 -31.28
CA GLY A 146 -10.77 24.90 -30.12
C GLY A 146 -9.88 24.39 -28.99
N ALA A 147 -8.94 23.50 -29.32
CA ALA A 147 -7.97 22.99 -28.36
C ALA A 147 -7.07 24.09 -27.78
N ALA A 148 -6.62 25.02 -28.64
CA ALA A 148 -5.77 26.14 -28.23
C ALA A 148 -6.49 27.17 -27.34
N SER A 149 -7.82 27.28 -27.44
CA SER A 149 -8.62 28.30 -26.74
C SER A 149 -8.47 28.32 -25.21
N HIS A 150 -8.08 27.21 -24.58
CA HIS A 150 -7.78 27.16 -23.14
C HIS A 150 -6.56 27.98 -22.72
N PHE A 151 -5.72 28.33 -23.68
CA PHE A 151 -4.46 29.02 -23.45
C PHE A 151 -4.44 30.44 -24.03
N LEU A 152 -5.53 30.89 -24.67
CA LEU A 152 -5.64 32.22 -25.27
C LEU A 152 -6.21 33.23 -24.25
N CYS A 153 -5.79 34.49 -24.33
CA CYS A 153 -6.35 35.58 -23.50
C CYS A 153 -7.72 36.10 -23.98
N LEU A 154 -8.33 35.44 -24.96
CA LEU A 154 -9.61 35.77 -25.57
C LEU A 154 -10.73 34.90 -24.99
N ARG A 155 -11.93 35.46 -24.85
CA ARG A 155 -13.08 34.72 -24.34
C ARG A 155 -13.63 33.78 -25.42
N VAL A 156 -14.25 32.67 -24.99
CA VAL A 156 -14.77 31.64 -25.90
C VAL A 156 -15.87 32.20 -26.80
N ASP A 157 -16.76 33.04 -26.26
CA ASP A 157 -17.82 33.73 -27.01
C ASP A 157 -17.26 34.66 -28.10
N GLU A 158 -16.11 35.30 -27.85
CA GLU A 158 -15.42 36.16 -28.82
C GLU A 158 -14.88 35.35 -30.00
N LEU A 159 -14.28 34.20 -29.73
CA LEU A 159 -13.77 33.27 -30.74
C LEU A 159 -14.92 32.66 -31.56
N GLU A 160 -16.00 32.20 -30.92
CA GLU A 160 -17.16 31.65 -31.62
C GLU A 160 -17.83 32.69 -32.53
N LYS A 161 -17.95 33.93 -32.06
CA LYS A 161 -18.48 35.04 -32.87
C LYS A 161 -17.58 35.31 -34.08
N SER A 162 -16.26 35.34 -33.90
CA SER A 162 -15.32 35.54 -35.01
C SER A 162 -15.38 34.41 -36.04
N ILE A 163 -15.53 33.15 -35.59
CA ILE A 163 -15.74 31.99 -36.47
C ILE A 163 -17.05 32.17 -37.26
N ALA A 164 -18.14 32.54 -36.59
CA ALA A 164 -19.43 32.73 -37.26
C ALA A 164 -19.37 33.82 -38.34
N GLU A 165 -18.76 34.96 -38.04
CA GLU A 165 -18.56 36.06 -39.00
C GLU A 165 -17.66 35.64 -40.18
N MET A 166 -16.58 34.92 -39.91
CA MET A 166 -15.63 34.47 -40.95
C MET A 166 -16.28 33.54 -41.98
N PHE A 167 -17.21 32.68 -41.54
CA PHE A 167 -17.85 31.68 -42.39
C PHE A 167 -19.27 32.07 -42.84
N ALA A 168 -19.79 33.24 -42.44
CA ALA A 168 -21.15 33.69 -42.75
C ALA A 168 -21.45 33.66 -44.26
N SER A 169 -20.50 34.08 -45.10
CA SER A 169 -20.64 34.08 -46.56
C SER A 169 -20.70 32.69 -47.19
N LYS A 170 -20.35 31.63 -46.45
CA LYS A 170 -20.37 30.23 -46.90
C LYS A 170 -21.64 29.47 -46.48
N GLY A 171 -22.57 30.14 -45.78
CA GLY A 171 -23.89 29.61 -45.40
C GLY A 171 -23.96 29.01 -43.99
N GLY A 172 -25.16 29.01 -43.40
CA GLY A 172 -25.39 28.64 -42.00
C GLY A 172 -24.92 27.23 -41.61
N LYS A 173 -25.03 26.26 -42.53
CA LYS A 173 -24.53 24.89 -42.30
C LYS A 173 -23.00 24.84 -42.16
N VAL A 174 -22.26 25.68 -42.90
CA VAL A 174 -20.80 25.75 -42.80
C VAL A 174 -20.39 26.43 -41.49
N VAL A 175 -21.12 27.45 -41.06
CA VAL A 175 -20.93 28.08 -39.74
C VAL A 175 -21.13 27.05 -38.63
N GLU A 176 -22.25 26.32 -38.64
CA GLU A 176 -22.57 25.32 -37.62
C GLU A 176 -21.51 24.22 -37.51
N VAL A 177 -21.05 23.67 -38.63
CA VAL A 177 -20.00 22.63 -38.66
C VAL A 177 -18.69 23.14 -38.08
N ASN A 178 -18.29 24.38 -38.40
CA ASN A 178 -17.04 24.95 -37.89
C ASN A 178 -17.12 25.34 -36.41
N THR A 179 -18.25 25.87 -35.94
CA THR A 179 -18.50 26.12 -34.51
C THR A 179 -18.51 24.81 -33.73
N ARG A 180 -19.11 23.74 -34.28
CA ARG A 180 -19.09 22.41 -33.66
C ARG A 180 -17.68 21.82 -33.60
N ALA A 181 -16.90 21.95 -34.68
CA ALA A 181 -15.50 21.51 -34.71
C ALA A 181 -14.65 22.23 -33.64
N PHE A 182 -14.84 23.54 -33.49
CA PHE A 182 -14.21 24.33 -32.42
C PHE A 182 -14.59 23.82 -31.02
N ARG A 183 -15.87 23.57 -30.75
CA ARG A 183 -16.33 23.02 -29.46
C ARG A 183 -15.76 21.63 -29.18
N PHE A 184 -15.72 20.75 -30.18
CA PHE A 184 -15.14 19.42 -30.03
C PHE A 184 -13.64 19.48 -29.69
N GLY A 185 -12.88 20.34 -30.36
CA GLY A 185 -11.47 20.55 -30.03
C GLY A 185 -11.27 21.06 -28.61
N ARG A 186 -12.12 22.00 -28.17
CA ARG A 186 -12.10 22.55 -26.82
C ARG A 186 -12.41 21.50 -25.75
N SER A 187 -13.46 20.70 -25.93
CA SER A 187 -13.82 19.62 -25.02
C SER A 187 -12.77 18.52 -24.98
N ALA A 188 -12.19 18.15 -26.12
CA ALA A 188 -11.14 17.13 -26.20
C ALA A 188 -9.86 17.59 -25.48
N ALA A 189 -9.47 18.86 -25.64
CA ALA A 189 -8.35 19.43 -24.87
C ALA A 189 -8.63 19.49 -23.37
N ALA A 190 -9.86 19.83 -22.96
CA ALA A 190 -10.26 19.82 -21.55
C ALA A 190 -10.20 18.40 -20.95
N ALA A 191 -10.70 17.41 -21.69
CA ALA A 191 -10.61 15.99 -21.34
C ALA A 191 -9.14 15.58 -21.18
N TYR A 192 -8.31 15.90 -22.18
CA TYR A 192 -6.88 15.56 -22.18
C TYR A 192 -6.16 16.13 -20.96
N LEU A 193 -6.35 17.41 -20.65
CA LEU A 193 -5.77 18.03 -19.46
C LEU A 193 -6.26 17.36 -18.16
N GLN A 194 -7.55 17.06 -18.07
CA GLN A 194 -8.12 16.35 -16.92
C GLN A 194 -7.52 14.94 -16.74
N GLY A 195 -7.28 14.21 -17.83
CA GLY A 195 -6.65 12.89 -17.78
C GLY A 195 -5.20 12.96 -17.28
N LEU A 196 -4.44 13.98 -17.72
CA LEU A 196 -3.08 14.23 -17.23
C LEU A 196 -3.05 14.63 -15.75
N ASP A 197 -3.99 15.47 -15.32
CA ASP A 197 -4.15 15.88 -13.91
C ASP A 197 -4.49 14.70 -13.00
N ARG A 198 -5.15 13.69 -13.56
CA ARG A 198 -5.46 12.42 -12.90
C ARG A 198 -4.31 11.42 -12.93
N GLY A 199 -3.16 11.77 -13.47
CA GLY A 199 -1.96 10.92 -13.50
C GLY A 199 -1.92 9.92 -14.66
N GLY A 200 -2.75 10.11 -15.70
CA GLY A 200 -2.60 9.38 -16.94
C GLY A 200 -1.33 9.80 -17.70
N SER A 201 -0.72 8.88 -18.44
CA SER A 201 0.33 9.23 -19.40
C SER A 201 -0.30 9.91 -20.62
N SER A 202 0.44 10.77 -21.31
CA SER A 202 -0.02 11.44 -22.54
C SER A 202 -0.58 10.45 -23.56
N ARG A 203 0.02 9.26 -23.65
CA ARG A 203 -0.44 8.17 -24.52
C ARG A 203 -1.78 7.59 -24.08
N ALA A 204 -1.91 7.20 -22.81
CA ALA A 204 -3.14 6.61 -22.28
C ALA A 204 -4.31 7.61 -22.32
N VAL A 205 -4.03 8.86 -21.98
CA VAL A 205 -5.01 9.95 -22.02
C VAL A 205 -5.46 10.22 -23.45
N ARG A 206 -4.53 10.29 -24.43
CA ARG A 206 -4.90 10.43 -25.84
C ARG A 206 -5.80 9.28 -26.30
N GLN A 207 -5.42 8.04 -26.00
CA GLN A 207 -6.22 6.86 -26.34
C GLN A 207 -7.61 6.92 -25.72
N TRP A 208 -7.73 7.34 -24.46
CA TRP A 208 -9.02 7.51 -23.81
C TRP A 208 -9.85 8.65 -24.44
N VAL A 209 -9.26 9.81 -24.70
CA VAL A 209 -9.94 10.91 -25.42
C VAL A 209 -10.42 10.41 -26.80
N ASP A 210 -9.66 9.51 -27.42
CA ASP A 210 -10.02 8.86 -28.69
C ASP A 210 -11.19 7.86 -28.56
N THR A 211 -11.58 7.46 -27.36
CA THR A 211 -12.80 6.66 -27.12
C THR A 211 -14.04 7.51 -26.88
N LEU A 212 -13.89 8.81 -26.57
CA LEU A 212 -15.03 9.68 -26.28
C LEU A 212 -15.90 9.86 -27.52
N LYS A 213 -17.22 9.66 -27.34
CA LYS A 213 -18.22 9.83 -28.40
C LYS A 213 -18.46 11.32 -28.69
N PRO A 214 -18.85 11.70 -29.93
CA PRO A 214 -19.12 13.09 -30.29
C PRO A 214 -20.18 13.77 -29.42
N GLU A 215 -21.18 13.02 -28.93
CA GLU A 215 -22.21 13.51 -28.00
C GLU A 215 -21.63 14.01 -26.67
N HIS A 216 -20.61 13.33 -26.14
CA HIS A 216 -19.94 13.74 -24.90
C HIS A 216 -19.09 14.99 -25.10
N LEU A 217 -18.62 15.27 -26.32
CA LEU A 217 -17.73 16.41 -26.63
C LEU A 217 -18.50 17.69 -26.98
N ALA A 218 -19.83 17.63 -27.12
CA ALA A 218 -20.65 18.76 -27.58
C ALA A 218 -20.87 19.87 -26.53
N ALA A 219 -20.64 19.61 -25.25
CA ALA A 219 -20.99 20.50 -24.14
C ALA A 219 -20.08 21.73 -23.94
N GLY A 220 -19.03 21.91 -24.74
CA GLY A 220 -18.24 23.16 -24.87
C GLY A 220 -17.34 23.55 -23.68
N GLU A 221 -17.62 23.11 -22.46
CA GLU A 221 -16.82 23.43 -21.26
C GLU A 221 -16.20 22.20 -20.59
N ARG A 222 -16.94 21.08 -20.52
CA ARG A 222 -16.45 19.78 -20.05
C ARG A 222 -17.09 18.68 -20.88
N PRO A 223 -16.39 17.57 -21.14
CA PRO A 223 -17.04 16.42 -21.75
C PRO A 223 -18.10 15.85 -20.80
N ASP A 224 -19.35 15.78 -21.24
CA ASP A 224 -20.42 15.08 -20.53
C ASP A 224 -20.29 13.59 -20.85
N GLY A 225 -19.40 12.87 -20.14
CA GLY A 225 -19.04 11.49 -20.48
C GLY A 225 -18.22 10.76 -19.42
N PRO A 226 -17.79 9.50 -19.70
CA PRO A 226 -17.00 8.69 -18.78
C PRO A 226 -15.69 9.40 -18.48
N VAL A 227 -15.35 9.52 -17.20
CA VAL A 227 -14.15 10.24 -16.76
C VAL A 227 -12.93 9.33 -16.85
N PHE A 228 -11.76 9.89 -17.17
CA PHE A 228 -10.51 9.12 -17.20
C PHE A 228 -10.29 8.42 -15.86
N ASP A 229 -10.21 7.10 -15.93
CA ASP A 229 -9.89 6.24 -14.80
C ASP A 229 -8.40 5.92 -14.85
N ALA A 230 -7.64 6.63 -14.01
CA ALA A 230 -6.20 6.43 -13.93
C ALA A 230 -5.81 5.06 -13.38
N SER A 231 -6.72 4.35 -12.70
CA SER A 231 -6.48 3.00 -12.18
C SER A 231 -6.45 1.93 -13.29
N GLN A 232 -6.95 2.26 -14.50
CA GLN A 232 -6.85 1.41 -15.69
C GLN A 232 -5.57 1.64 -16.50
N ALA A 233 -4.76 2.65 -16.15
CA ALA A 233 -3.45 2.84 -16.74
C ALA A 233 -2.51 1.76 -16.18
N ASP A 234 -2.07 0.83 -17.03
CA ASP A 234 -1.28 -0.34 -16.64
C ASP A 234 -0.06 0.05 -15.79
N ASP A 235 0.03 -0.44 -14.55
CA ASP A 235 1.19 -0.30 -13.65
C ASP A 235 2.41 -1.11 -14.13
N ARG A 236 2.41 -1.57 -15.38
CA ARG A 236 3.46 -2.37 -15.99
C ARG A 236 4.29 -1.52 -16.93
N LEU A 237 5.59 -1.80 -16.93
CA LEU A 237 6.51 -1.26 -17.92
C LEU A 237 6.16 -1.85 -19.29
N SER A 238 6.16 -1.01 -20.32
CA SER A 238 6.12 -1.47 -21.71
C SER A 238 7.37 -2.31 -22.02
N GLY A 239 7.28 -3.17 -23.05
CA GLY A 239 8.42 -4.00 -23.45
C GLY A 239 9.68 -3.20 -23.81
N ALA A 240 9.51 -1.99 -24.37
CA ALA A 240 10.63 -1.11 -24.70
C ALA A 240 11.29 -0.51 -23.44
N GLU A 241 10.49 -0.05 -22.48
CA GLU A 241 10.98 0.49 -21.20
C GLU A 241 11.70 -0.59 -20.39
N ALA A 242 11.09 -1.78 -20.28
CA ALA A 242 11.70 -2.91 -19.58
C ALA A 242 13.03 -3.31 -20.22
N HIS A 243 13.11 -3.39 -21.54
CA HIS A 243 14.35 -3.72 -22.26
C HIS A 243 15.43 -2.65 -22.09
N ALA A 244 15.06 -1.37 -22.07
CA ALA A 244 16.01 -0.27 -21.86
C ALA A 244 16.64 -0.32 -20.47
N VAL A 245 15.81 -0.52 -19.43
CA VAL A 245 16.30 -0.67 -18.04
C VAL A 245 17.14 -1.93 -17.93
N GLU A 246 16.67 -3.07 -18.44
CA GLU A 246 17.38 -4.35 -18.36
C GLU A 246 18.78 -4.29 -18.97
N ARG A 247 18.93 -3.66 -20.14
CA ARG A 247 20.25 -3.45 -20.76
C ARG A 247 21.18 -2.60 -19.90
N LEU A 248 20.67 -1.49 -19.35
CA LEU A 248 21.46 -0.63 -18.48
C LEU A 248 21.94 -1.39 -17.22
N LEU A 249 21.07 -2.19 -16.61
CA LEU A 249 21.44 -3.00 -15.44
C LEU A 249 22.49 -4.06 -15.79
N ALA A 250 22.34 -4.72 -16.95
CA ALA A 250 23.31 -5.69 -17.47
C ALA A 250 24.69 -5.04 -17.71
N ASP A 251 24.73 -3.90 -18.40
CA ASP A 251 25.97 -3.16 -18.70
C ASP A 251 26.73 -2.79 -17.42
N VAL A 252 26.03 -2.32 -16.39
CA VAL A 252 26.61 -2.00 -15.08
C VAL A 252 27.20 -3.25 -14.41
N TYR A 253 26.47 -4.36 -14.46
CA TYR A 253 26.89 -5.58 -13.77
C TYR A 253 28.05 -6.28 -14.48
N GLU A 254 28.03 -6.31 -15.81
CA GLU A 254 29.11 -6.82 -16.69
C GLU A 254 30.38 -5.97 -16.55
N SER A 255 30.25 -4.67 -16.28
CA SER A 255 31.39 -3.80 -15.95
C SER A 255 31.97 -4.07 -14.54
N GLY A 256 31.52 -5.11 -13.84
CA GLY A 256 31.93 -5.45 -12.48
C GLY A 256 31.40 -4.52 -11.38
N ARG A 257 30.52 -3.57 -11.73
CA ARG A 257 29.94 -2.64 -10.75
C ARG A 257 28.69 -3.25 -10.11
N ARG A 258 28.39 -2.79 -8.90
CA ARG A 258 27.16 -3.12 -8.16
C ARG A 258 26.41 -1.87 -7.72
N GLN A 259 26.91 -0.69 -8.06
CA GLN A 259 26.27 0.59 -7.78
C GLN A 259 25.99 1.31 -9.10
N LEU A 260 24.82 1.93 -9.17
CA LEU A 260 24.45 2.82 -10.26
C LEU A 260 25.02 4.22 -10.00
N TYR A 261 25.53 4.85 -11.04
CA TYR A 261 25.86 6.26 -11.03
C TYR A 261 24.60 7.11 -11.16
N GLU A 262 24.69 8.36 -10.71
CA GLU A 262 23.55 9.29 -10.69
C GLU A 262 22.92 9.49 -12.08
N HIS A 263 23.72 9.59 -13.15
CA HIS A 263 23.20 9.72 -14.51
C HIS A 263 22.50 8.44 -15.02
N GLU A 264 22.89 7.27 -14.53
CA GLU A 264 22.23 6.00 -14.85
C GLU A 264 20.87 5.93 -14.13
N VAL A 265 20.78 6.46 -12.91
CA VAL A 265 19.50 6.64 -12.21
C VAL A 265 18.60 7.62 -12.96
N TYR A 266 19.14 8.74 -13.47
CA TYR A 266 18.38 9.66 -14.32
C TYR A 266 17.85 8.98 -15.59
N GLN A 267 18.66 8.15 -16.24
CA GLN A 267 18.24 7.36 -17.40
C GLN A 267 17.09 6.40 -17.04
N ILE A 268 17.19 5.66 -15.93
CA ILE A 268 16.11 4.76 -15.50
C ILE A 268 14.81 5.52 -15.27
N VAL A 269 14.84 6.61 -14.49
CA VAL A 269 13.65 7.44 -14.21
C VAL A 269 13.06 8.06 -15.47
N GLN A 270 13.92 8.45 -16.41
CA GLN A 270 13.51 8.97 -17.72
C GLN A 270 12.87 7.90 -18.60
N PHE A 271 13.42 6.67 -18.64
CA PHE A 271 12.88 5.58 -19.45
C PHE A 271 11.45 5.26 -19.07
N VAL A 272 11.15 5.20 -17.77
CA VAL A 272 9.81 4.83 -17.27
C VAL A 272 8.82 6.00 -17.26
N GLY A 273 9.15 7.11 -17.94
CA GLY A 273 8.26 8.25 -18.17
C GLY A 273 7.78 8.95 -16.90
N ALA A 274 8.44 8.72 -15.77
CA ALA A 274 8.01 9.23 -14.48
C ALA A 274 8.12 10.75 -14.45
N ILE A 275 9.32 11.24 -14.77
CA ILE A 275 9.79 12.60 -14.50
C ILE A 275 10.92 12.95 -15.48
N SER A 276 10.98 14.18 -15.97
CA SER A 276 12.09 14.67 -16.80
C SER A 276 13.31 15.02 -15.93
N PRO A 277 14.45 14.31 -16.07
CA PRO A 277 15.66 14.68 -15.35
C PRO A 277 16.20 16.04 -15.81
N PRO A 278 16.99 16.74 -14.97
CA PRO A 278 17.69 17.95 -15.38
C PRO A 278 18.60 17.67 -16.58
N HIS A 279 18.83 18.68 -17.42
CA HIS A 279 19.83 18.53 -18.49
C HIS A 279 21.17 18.16 -17.87
N HIS A 280 21.82 17.10 -18.36
CA HIS A 280 23.03 16.58 -17.76
C HIS A 280 23.96 15.95 -18.79
N VAL A 281 25.26 15.98 -18.49
CA VAL A 281 26.32 15.36 -19.29
C VAL A 281 27.30 14.69 -18.34
N PHE A 282 27.48 13.38 -18.48
CA PHE A 282 28.52 12.64 -17.77
C PHE A 282 29.84 12.73 -18.54
N LEU A 283 30.90 13.12 -17.86
CA LEU A 283 32.25 13.20 -18.40
C LEU A 283 33.13 12.20 -17.65
N GLY A 284 33.62 11.18 -18.36
CA GLY A 284 34.71 10.35 -17.85
C GLY A 284 35.95 11.20 -17.55
N VAL A 285 36.86 10.70 -16.71
CA VAL A 285 38.03 11.47 -16.23
C VAL A 285 38.84 12.12 -17.36
N ASP A 286 38.97 11.45 -18.51
CA ASP A 286 39.78 11.93 -19.63
C ASP A 286 38.98 12.78 -20.65
N ASN A 287 37.69 13.02 -20.40
CA ASN A 287 36.80 13.73 -21.31
C ASN A 287 36.57 15.18 -20.84
N LEU A 288 36.44 16.08 -21.82
CA LEU A 288 36.05 17.47 -21.59
C LEU A 288 34.65 17.71 -22.16
N ILE A 289 33.90 18.59 -21.50
CA ILE A 289 32.67 19.15 -22.08
C ILE A 289 33.03 20.00 -23.30
N SER A 290 32.21 20.02 -24.36
CA SER A 290 32.41 20.97 -25.47
C SER A 290 31.76 22.32 -25.17
N GLU A 291 32.19 23.39 -25.84
CA GLU A 291 31.55 24.71 -25.69
C GLU A 291 30.08 24.67 -26.13
N GLU A 292 29.76 23.94 -27.19
CA GLU A 292 28.39 23.77 -27.67
C GLU A 292 27.52 23.03 -26.65
N ALA A 293 28.06 21.94 -26.08
CA ALA A 293 27.37 21.16 -25.05
C ALA A 293 27.11 22.00 -23.80
N LEU A 294 28.09 22.82 -23.38
CA LEU A 294 27.95 23.73 -22.24
C LEU A 294 26.96 24.86 -22.52
N ALA A 295 26.96 25.43 -23.73
CA ALA A 295 26.02 26.47 -24.14
C ALA A 295 24.56 25.98 -24.12
N GLY A 296 24.33 24.68 -24.35
CA GLY A 296 23.01 24.04 -24.29
C GLY A 296 22.39 23.97 -22.89
N PHE A 297 23.16 24.17 -21.81
CA PHE A 297 22.59 24.20 -20.45
C PHE A 297 21.81 25.50 -20.19
N PRO A 298 20.63 25.42 -19.57
CA PRO A 298 19.83 26.60 -19.24
C PRO A 298 20.43 27.40 -18.07
N GLY A 299 20.14 28.70 -18.03
CA GLY A 299 20.62 29.62 -16.99
C GLY A 299 22.10 29.99 -17.09
N GLU A 300 22.58 30.74 -16.09
CA GLU A 300 23.97 31.27 -16.02
C GLU A 300 24.93 30.36 -15.25
N ARG A 301 24.44 29.25 -14.67
CA ARG A 301 25.20 28.35 -13.81
C ARG A 301 24.95 26.89 -14.14
N VAL A 302 25.94 26.06 -13.85
CA VAL A 302 25.87 24.59 -13.86
C VAL A 302 26.31 24.04 -12.51
N VAL A 303 25.90 22.82 -12.21
CA VAL A 303 26.32 22.08 -11.02
C VAL A 303 27.27 20.97 -11.46
N LEU A 304 28.45 20.93 -10.85
CA LEU A 304 29.46 19.89 -11.08
C LEU A 304 29.41 18.91 -9.91
N LYS A 305 29.29 17.62 -10.20
CA LYS A 305 29.22 16.56 -9.19
C LYS A 305 30.23 15.48 -9.48
N ILE A 306 31.05 15.14 -8.48
CA ILE A 306 31.99 14.03 -8.59
C ILE A 306 31.24 12.70 -8.75
N VAL A 307 31.69 11.85 -9.66
CA VAL A 307 31.17 10.49 -9.84
C VAL A 307 32.24 9.50 -9.38
N SER A 308 31.96 8.82 -8.29
CA SER A 308 32.86 7.85 -7.65
C SER A 308 32.06 6.94 -6.74
N ALA A 309 32.35 5.63 -6.76
CA ALA A 309 31.77 4.67 -5.82
C ALA A 309 32.24 4.88 -4.37
N ASP A 310 33.36 5.58 -4.17
CA ASP A 310 33.96 5.83 -2.85
C ASP A 310 33.39 7.09 -2.18
N VAL A 311 32.62 7.91 -2.91
CA VAL A 311 32.10 9.20 -2.44
C VAL A 311 30.57 9.17 -2.40
N VAL A 312 30.04 8.61 -1.31
CA VAL A 312 28.58 8.42 -1.12
C VAL A 312 27.88 9.73 -0.74
N HIS A 313 28.33 10.43 0.31
CA HIS A 313 27.77 11.73 0.73
C HIS A 313 28.49 12.90 0.05
N LYS A 314 28.17 13.12 -1.24
CA LYS A 314 28.89 14.07 -2.12
C LYS A 314 28.94 15.49 -1.54
N SER A 315 27.83 15.99 -0.99
CA SER A 315 27.77 17.35 -0.41
C SER A 315 28.74 17.51 0.76
N ASP A 316 28.75 16.56 1.69
CA ASP A 316 29.63 16.58 2.88
C ASP A 316 31.11 16.40 2.50
N ALA A 317 31.36 15.60 1.45
CA ALA A 317 32.70 15.39 0.91
C ALA A 317 33.27 16.59 0.14
N LYS A 318 32.47 17.64 -0.10
CA LYS A 318 32.76 18.75 -1.04
C LYS A 318 32.89 18.28 -2.51
N GLY A 319 32.10 17.28 -2.86
CA GLY A 319 31.99 16.71 -4.21
C GLY A 319 30.95 17.39 -5.10
N VAL A 320 30.24 18.42 -4.62
CA VAL A 320 29.25 19.21 -5.38
C VAL A 320 29.69 20.67 -5.46
N VAL A 321 29.75 21.25 -6.65
CA VAL A 321 30.17 22.64 -6.88
C VAL A 321 29.21 23.36 -7.82
N PHE A 322 28.72 24.53 -7.40
CA PHE A 322 27.97 25.44 -8.26
C PHE A 322 28.97 26.33 -9.01
N CYS A 323 28.92 26.30 -10.34
CA CYS A 323 29.88 26.95 -11.22
C CYS A 323 29.17 27.87 -12.22
N GLY A 324 29.75 29.03 -12.53
CA GLY A 324 29.27 29.86 -13.64
C GLY A 324 29.49 29.15 -14.98
N LYS A 325 28.58 29.35 -15.94
CA LYS A 325 28.56 28.69 -17.25
C LYS A 325 29.61 29.24 -18.24
N ARG A 326 30.82 29.52 -17.77
CA ARG A 326 31.96 29.90 -18.62
C ARG A 326 32.88 28.70 -18.81
N TYR A 327 33.17 28.36 -20.06
CA TYR A 327 33.94 27.17 -20.44
C TYR A 327 35.22 26.97 -19.61
N GLU A 328 36.09 27.98 -19.57
CA GLU A 328 37.36 27.93 -18.82
C GLU A 328 37.16 27.72 -17.31
N MET A 329 36.08 28.26 -16.75
CA MET A 329 35.78 28.10 -15.33
C MET A 329 35.31 26.68 -15.02
N VAL A 330 34.39 26.16 -15.83
CA VAL A 330 33.87 24.79 -15.70
C VAL A 330 35.00 23.78 -15.81
N LYS A 331 35.86 23.92 -16.82
CA LYS A 331 37.03 23.06 -17.03
C LYS A 331 37.95 23.05 -15.80
N ARG A 332 38.32 24.23 -15.29
CA ARG A 332 39.19 24.36 -14.12
C ARG A 332 38.58 23.73 -12.87
N GLU A 333 37.29 23.91 -12.64
CA GLU A 333 36.63 23.31 -11.46
C GLU A 333 36.48 21.78 -11.59
N ILE A 334 36.31 21.23 -12.81
CA ILE A 334 36.36 19.78 -13.08
C ILE A 334 37.72 19.22 -12.68
N ASP A 335 38.82 19.79 -13.20
CA ASP A 335 40.18 19.34 -12.91
C ASP A 335 40.47 19.38 -11.40
N ARG A 336 40.05 20.47 -10.74
CA ARG A 336 40.18 20.65 -9.30
C ARG A 336 39.40 19.58 -8.52
N LEU A 337 38.15 19.30 -8.90
CA LEU A 337 37.30 18.31 -8.24
C LEU A 337 37.90 16.91 -8.31
N ILE A 338 38.38 16.51 -9.50
CA ILE A 338 39.02 15.22 -9.73
C ILE A 338 40.30 15.11 -8.90
N ALA A 339 41.18 16.13 -8.95
CA ALA A 339 42.43 16.14 -8.22
C ALA A 339 42.22 16.04 -6.70
N LEU A 340 41.26 16.81 -6.15
CA LEU A 340 40.93 16.82 -4.73
C LEU A 340 40.55 15.44 -4.21
N HIS A 341 39.67 14.73 -4.92
CA HIS A 341 39.15 13.43 -4.46
C HIS A 341 40.17 12.30 -4.68
N ARG A 342 40.96 12.35 -5.76
CA ARG A 342 42.09 11.43 -5.95
C ARG A 342 43.16 11.57 -4.86
N GLN A 343 43.49 12.80 -4.45
CA GLN A 343 44.41 13.04 -3.32
C GLN A 343 43.89 12.49 -1.99
N ARG A 344 42.56 12.37 -1.84
CA ARG A 344 41.93 11.73 -0.68
C ARG A 344 41.80 10.20 -0.81
N GLY A 345 42.36 9.62 -1.87
CA GLY A 345 42.37 8.17 -2.10
C GLY A 345 41.12 7.61 -2.78
N ALA A 346 40.18 8.45 -3.23
CA ALA A 346 38.99 7.99 -3.92
C ALA A 346 39.28 7.63 -5.39
N LYS A 347 38.72 6.52 -5.87
CA LYS A 347 38.65 6.16 -7.28
C LYS A 347 37.59 7.01 -7.95
N VAL A 348 38.02 8.04 -8.69
CA VAL A 348 37.14 8.92 -9.45
C VAL A 348 36.93 8.36 -10.86
N ASP A 349 35.68 8.17 -11.24
CA ASP A 349 35.28 7.68 -12.56
C ASP A 349 34.93 8.84 -13.52
N GLY A 350 34.60 10.02 -12.97
CA GLY A 350 34.33 11.21 -13.77
C GLY A 350 33.67 12.36 -13.00
N VAL A 351 33.13 13.32 -13.76
CA VAL A 351 32.32 14.43 -13.25
C VAL A 351 31.02 14.50 -14.05
N LEU A 352 29.91 14.64 -13.33
CA LEU A 352 28.60 14.90 -13.90
C LEU A 352 28.34 16.41 -13.91
N VAL A 353 28.11 16.96 -15.10
CA VAL A 353 27.69 18.36 -15.29
C VAL A 353 26.17 18.38 -15.39
N VAL A 354 25.50 19.11 -14.50
CA VAL A 354 24.04 19.13 -14.38
C VAL A 354 23.52 20.57 -14.45
N GLU A 355 22.34 20.74 -15.03
CA GLU A 355 21.55 21.97 -14.96
C GLU A 355 21.39 22.43 -13.49
N CYS A 356 21.59 23.73 -13.28
CA CYS A 356 21.33 24.35 -11.98
C CYS A 356 19.83 24.66 -11.84
N VAL A 357 19.07 23.75 -11.25
CA VAL A 357 17.63 23.94 -10.98
C VAL A 357 17.42 24.98 -9.89
N GLU A 358 16.79 26.11 -10.24
CA GLU A 358 16.43 27.16 -9.28
C GLU A 358 15.28 26.73 -8.38
N ARG A 359 15.47 26.85 -7.07
CA ARG A 359 14.50 26.43 -6.04
C ARG A 359 13.62 27.60 -5.64
N GLY A 360 12.32 27.35 -5.44
CA GLY A 360 11.33 28.37 -5.08
C GLY A 360 11.40 28.87 -3.63
N GLY A 361 12.14 28.20 -2.73
CA GLY A 361 12.29 28.54 -1.31
C GLY A 361 13.39 27.72 -0.61
N GLN A 362 13.72 28.08 0.65
CA GLN A 362 14.68 27.38 1.52
C GLN A 362 14.01 26.80 2.79
N GLY A 363 12.76 26.34 2.69
CA GLY A 363 11.98 25.80 3.82
C GLY A 363 11.84 24.29 3.82
N LEU A 364 11.44 23.73 4.97
CA LEU A 364 10.95 22.35 5.09
C LEU A 364 9.76 22.12 4.16
N GLY A 365 9.68 20.97 3.49
CA GLY A 365 8.56 20.65 2.58
C GLY A 365 8.69 21.23 1.18
N GLU A 366 9.90 21.58 0.74
CA GLU A 366 10.21 21.99 -0.65
C GLU A 366 10.89 20.86 -1.45
N GLU A 367 11.15 19.72 -0.81
CA GLU A 367 11.82 18.55 -1.38
C GLU A 367 11.11 17.27 -0.96
N LEU A 368 11.12 16.27 -1.84
CA LEU A 368 10.57 14.94 -1.62
C LEU A 368 11.65 13.89 -1.85
N PHE A 369 11.62 12.77 -1.13
CA PHE A 369 12.34 11.58 -1.58
C PHE A 369 11.34 10.50 -2.01
N VAL A 370 11.73 9.69 -2.99
CA VAL A 370 11.05 8.44 -3.35
C VAL A 370 12.10 7.37 -3.56
N GLY A 371 11.87 6.19 -3.00
CA GLY A 371 12.82 5.08 -3.10
C GLY A 371 12.16 3.71 -3.11
N ILE A 372 12.91 2.75 -3.64
CA ILE A 372 12.63 1.31 -3.66
C ILE A 372 13.76 0.65 -2.88
N ARG A 373 13.40 -0.25 -1.98
CA ARG A 373 14.36 -1.12 -1.31
C ARG A 373 13.83 -2.55 -1.27
N SER A 374 14.61 -3.49 -1.76
CA SER A 374 14.32 -4.90 -1.59
C SER A 374 14.71 -5.35 -0.18
N THR A 375 13.76 -5.95 0.51
CA THR A 375 13.91 -6.48 1.86
C THR A 375 13.81 -8.00 1.82
N ARG A 376 14.46 -8.66 2.79
CA ARG A 376 14.45 -10.12 2.87
C ARG A 376 13.03 -10.68 3.10
N GLU A 377 12.26 -10.07 3.99
CA GLU A 377 10.98 -10.60 4.48
C GLU A 377 9.78 -10.21 3.60
N PHE A 378 9.80 -9.02 3.01
CA PHE A 378 8.66 -8.46 2.27
C PHE A 378 8.95 -8.28 0.78
N GLY A 379 10.17 -8.57 0.32
CA GLY A 379 10.58 -8.25 -1.04
C GLY A 379 10.66 -6.74 -1.26
N PRO A 380 10.28 -6.23 -2.43
CA PRO A 380 10.46 -4.83 -2.78
C PRO A 380 9.46 -3.91 -2.06
N VAL A 381 9.97 -2.89 -1.40
CA VAL A 381 9.21 -1.90 -0.65
C VAL A 381 9.43 -0.52 -1.27
N VAL A 382 8.34 0.18 -1.56
CA VAL A 382 8.35 1.57 -2.00
C VAL A 382 8.16 2.49 -0.79
N ALA A 383 8.90 3.60 -0.77
CA ALA A 383 8.82 4.61 0.28
C ALA A 383 8.84 6.03 -0.29
N ALA A 384 8.09 6.94 0.33
CA ALA A 384 8.07 8.36 -0.03
C ALA A 384 7.82 9.25 1.20
N GLY A 385 8.50 10.40 1.26
CA GLY A 385 8.40 11.34 2.38
C GLY A 385 9.15 12.65 2.12
N LEU A 386 9.30 13.48 3.16
CA LEU A 386 10.08 14.72 3.08
C LEU A 386 11.52 14.42 2.67
N GLY A 387 12.01 15.10 1.62
CA GLY A 387 13.37 14.94 1.10
C GLY A 387 14.34 15.99 1.63
N GLY A 388 15.62 15.84 1.24
CA GLY A 388 16.70 16.75 1.61
C GLY A 388 17.55 16.28 2.78
N VAL A 389 18.47 17.14 3.24
CA VAL A 389 19.45 16.80 4.28
C VAL A 389 18.84 16.56 5.66
N ASP A 390 17.66 17.13 5.94
CA ASP A 390 16.97 17.00 7.23
C ASP A 390 16.09 15.74 7.33
N THR A 391 15.98 14.96 6.24
CA THR A 391 15.11 13.77 6.14
C THR A 391 15.37 12.77 7.26
N GLU A 392 16.64 12.43 7.51
CA GLU A 392 17.03 11.45 8.53
C GLU A 392 16.68 11.93 9.95
N TYR A 393 16.82 13.23 10.21
CA TYR A 393 16.47 13.81 11.49
C TYR A 393 14.95 13.77 11.72
N LEU A 394 14.16 14.16 10.72
CA LEU A 394 12.69 14.17 10.81
C LEU A 394 12.13 12.75 10.92
N ALA A 395 12.66 11.79 10.16
CA ALA A 395 12.28 10.39 10.25
C ALA A 395 12.54 9.80 11.64
N ARG A 396 13.59 10.26 12.34
CA ARG A 396 13.91 9.80 13.71
C ARG A 396 13.01 10.41 14.79
N VAL A 397 12.59 11.67 14.63
CA VAL A 397 11.85 12.41 15.67
C VAL A 397 10.33 12.26 15.51
N MET A 398 9.85 12.03 14.28
CA MET A 398 8.42 11.84 14.01
C MET A 398 7.98 10.39 14.25
N ARG A 399 6.69 10.21 14.51
CA ARG A 399 6.11 8.87 14.63
C ARG A 399 6.19 8.12 13.28
N PRO A 400 6.41 6.80 13.28
CA PRO A 400 6.30 5.98 12.07
C PRO A 400 4.97 6.23 11.34
N GLY A 401 5.02 6.27 10.00
CA GLY A 401 3.85 6.53 9.15
C GLY A 401 3.41 8.00 9.03
N VAL A 402 3.96 8.92 9.85
CA VAL A 402 3.68 10.36 9.75
C VAL A 402 4.66 11.07 8.82
N ALA A 403 5.94 10.68 8.86
CA ALA A 403 7.00 11.30 8.05
C ALA A 403 7.17 10.64 6.66
N VAL A 404 6.96 9.32 6.60
CA VAL A 404 7.24 8.50 5.42
C VAL A 404 6.11 7.49 5.23
N ALA A 405 5.55 7.45 4.02
CA ALA A 405 4.69 6.36 3.59
C ALA A 405 5.56 5.19 3.10
N LYS A 406 5.26 3.97 3.55
CA LYS A 406 5.93 2.73 3.13
C LYS A 406 4.88 1.71 2.72
N ALA A 407 5.13 0.95 1.66
CA ALA A 407 4.28 -0.16 1.26
C ALA A 407 5.07 -1.22 0.48
N VAL A 408 4.59 -2.46 0.54
CA VAL A 408 5.13 -3.55 -0.26
C VAL A 408 4.68 -3.37 -1.71
N ALA A 409 5.62 -3.15 -2.63
CA ALA A 409 5.34 -2.70 -3.99
C ALA A 409 4.57 -3.75 -4.81
N THR A 410 4.74 -5.05 -4.51
CA THR A 410 3.97 -6.12 -5.16
C THR A 410 2.51 -6.16 -4.72
N GLU A 411 2.19 -5.60 -3.55
CA GLU A 411 0.86 -5.67 -2.92
C GLU A 411 0.14 -4.30 -2.86
N THR A 412 0.68 -3.28 -3.52
CA THR A 412 0.10 -1.93 -3.53
C THR A 412 0.05 -1.37 -4.94
N THR A 413 -1.07 -0.76 -5.31
CA THR A 413 -1.20 0.11 -6.47
C THR A 413 -0.63 1.50 -6.18
N ALA A 414 -0.40 2.29 -7.23
CA ALA A 414 0.03 3.67 -7.10
C ALA A 414 -1.02 4.53 -6.35
N GLU A 415 -2.30 4.27 -6.58
CA GLU A 415 -3.43 4.96 -5.96
C GLU A 415 -3.55 4.63 -4.47
N GLU A 416 -3.42 3.35 -4.10
CA GLU A 416 -3.37 2.94 -2.70
C GLU A 416 -2.17 3.59 -1.99
N PHE A 417 -0.99 3.55 -2.61
CA PHE A 417 0.21 4.15 -2.05
C PHE A 417 0.09 5.68 -1.94
N PHE A 418 -0.49 6.35 -2.95
CA PHE A 418 -0.81 7.77 -2.89
C PHE A 418 -1.79 8.07 -1.75
N GLY A 419 -2.78 7.22 -1.53
CA GLY A 419 -3.70 7.31 -0.38
C GLY A 419 -2.99 7.18 0.97
N LEU A 420 -1.94 6.35 1.08
CA LEU A 420 -1.07 6.31 2.26
C LEU A 420 -0.29 7.63 2.41
N PHE A 421 0.34 8.08 1.31
CA PHE A 421 1.15 9.28 1.28
C PHE A 421 0.37 10.55 1.63
N ARG A 422 -0.92 10.64 1.24
CA ARG A 422 -1.81 11.76 1.59
C ARG A 422 -2.01 11.98 3.08
N ARG A 423 -1.73 10.98 3.91
CA ARG A 423 -1.85 11.06 5.38
C ARG A 423 -0.56 11.52 6.07
N THR A 424 0.50 11.77 5.29
CA THR A 424 1.80 12.20 5.81
C THR A 424 1.87 13.72 5.89
N ALA A 425 2.71 14.23 6.81
CA ALA A 425 3.02 15.66 6.88
C ALA A 425 3.67 16.18 5.59
N ALA A 426 4.39 15.31 4.86
CA ALA A 426 4.99 15.64 3.57
C ALA A 426 3.91 16.08 2.57
N TYR A 427 2.80 15.35 2.48
CA TYR A 427 1.70 15.70 1.58
C TYR A 427 1.02 17.00 1.99
N GLU A 428 0.74 17.20 3.29
CA GLU A 428 0.10 18.44 3.79
C GLU A 428 0.92 19.69 3.42
N MET A 429 2.25 19.60 3.49
CA MET A 429 3.16 20.69 3.11
C MET A 429 3.15 20.93 1.59
N ILE A 430 3.41 19.91 0.78
CA ILE A 430 3.57 20.09 -0.68
C ILE A 430 2.24 20.38 -1.41
N SER A 431 1.10 20.01 -0.81
CA SER A 431 -0.24 20.31 -1.32
C SER A 431 -0.76 21.70 -0.90
N GLY A 432 -0.06 22.39 0.00
CA GLY A 432 -0.45 23.70 0.51
C GLY A 432 -1.57 23.67 1.56
N GLN A 433 -1.84 22.51 2.18
CA GLN A 433 -2.80 22.40 3.28
C GLN A 433 -2.21 22.92 4.60
N ALA A 434 -0.89 22.81 4.77
CA ALA A 434 -0.18 23.39 5.90
C ALA A 434 -0.14 24.92 5.82
N ARG A 435 -0.39 25.59 6.95
CA ARG A 435 -0.37 27.06 7.04
C ARG A 435 0.97 27.62 6.56
N GLY A 436 0.93 28.51 5.58
CA GLY A 436 2.13 29.16 5.02
C GLY A 436 2.75 28.44 3.83
N HIS A 437 2.25 27.27 3.44
CA HIS A 437 2.68 26.55 2.25
C HIS A 437 1.75 26.81 1.06
N ARG A 438 2.29 26.70 -0.15
CA ARG A 438 1.54 26.72 -1.41
C ARG A 438 1.62 25.35 -2.07
N ARG A 439 0.67 25.03 -2.95
CA ARG A 439 0.74 23.80 -3.73
C ARG A 439 1.91 23.85 -4.72
N ILE A 440 2.93 23.03 -4.49
CA ILE A 440 4.16 22.97 -5.30
C ILE A 440 4.22 21.77 -6.23
N VAL A 441 3.27 20.83 -6.15
CA VAL A 441 3.16 19.65 -7.03
C VAL A 441 1.70 19.27 -7.26
N SER A 442 1.39 18.73 -8.44
CA SER A 442 0.06 18.16 -8.73
C SER A 442 -0.03 16.71 -8.27
N ASP A 443 -1.25 16.26 -7.95
CA ASP A 443 -1.49 14.87 -7.52
C ASP A 443 -1.15 13.89 -8.65
N GLY A 444 -1.41 14.27 -9.90
CA GLY A 444 -1.08 13.48 -11.08
C GLY A 444 0.43 13.26 -11.27
N GLU A 445 1.27 14.24 -10.93
CA GLU A 445 2.73 14.09 -10.98
C GLU A 445 3.24 13.11 -9.92
N LEU A 446 2.71 13.20 -8.70
CA LEU A 446 3.02 12.25 -7.62
C LEU A 446 2.60 10.83 -8.00
N LEU A 447 1.38 10.68 -8.54
CA LEU A 447 0.85 9.38 -8.94
C LEU A 447 1.68 8.75 -10.08
N ARG A 448 2.10 9.53 -11.08
CA ARG A 448 3.02 9.07 -12.13
C ARG A 448 4.35 8.58 -11.55
N CYS A 449 4.94 9.34 -10.64
CA CYS A 449 6.18 8.97 -9.97
C CYS A 449 6.03 7.64 -9.20
N PHE A 450 4.98 7.53 -8.38
CA PHE A 450 4.73 6.32 -7.59
C PHE A 450 4.46 5.10 -8.47
N ARG A 451 3.67 5.26 -9.54
CA ARG A 451 3.41 4.19 -10.52
C ARG A 451 4.70 3.67 -11.15
N ALA A 452 5.57 4.57 -11.59
CA ALA A 452 6.84 4.19 -12.19
C ALA A 452 7.77 3.45 -11.21
N PHE A 453 7.90 3.94 -9.97
CA PHE A 453 8.70 3.27 -8.94
C PHE A 453 8.12 1.90 -8.57
N ILE A 454 6.80 1.77 -8.47
CA ILE A 454 6.13 0.49 -8.22
C ILE A 454 6.33 -0.48 -9.40
N ALA A 455 6.24 -0.01 -10.65
CA ALA A 455 6.48 -0.81 -11.85
C ALA A 455 7.92 -1.34 -11.90
N LEU A 456 8.90 -0.47 -11.61
CA LEU A 456 10.32 -0.84 -11.49
C LEU A 456 10.53 -1.88 -10.39
N ALA A 457 9.93 -1.66 -9.22
CA ALA A 457 10.02 -2.56 -8.07
C ALA A 457 9.49 -3.97 -8.39
N ARG A 458 8.30 -4.05 -9.00
CA ARG A 458 7.65 -5.32 -9.37
C ARG A 458 8.43 -6.09 -10.43
N ARG A 459 9.14 -5.40 -11.32
CA ARG A 459 9.87 -6.03 -12.43
C ARG A 459 11.32 -6.37 -12.09
N PHE A 460 12.05 -5.45 -11.46
CA PHE A 460 13.52 -5.54 -11.32
C PHE A 460 14.01 -5.79 -9.90
N CYS A 461 13.14 -5.73 -8.89
CA CYS A 461 13.50 -5.93 -7.48
C CYS A 461 12.99 -7.26 -6.90
N VAL A 462 12.61 -8.19 -7.78
CA VAL A 462 12.12 -9.54 -7.48
C VAL A 462 13.07 -10.59 -8.08
N ASP A 463 13.01 -11.81 -7.58
CA ASP A 463 13.78 -12.93 -8.13
C ASP A 463 13.35 -13.23 -9.57
N ARG A 464 14.27 -12.97 -10.51
CA ARG A 464 14.11 -13.28 -11.95
C ARG A 464 14.95 -14.47 -12.40
N GLY A 465 15.54 -15.22 -11.47
CA GLY A 465 16.40 -16.36 -11.78
C GLY A 465 17.64 -15.97 -12.59
N ALA A 466 17.91 -16.70 -13.68
CA ALA A 466 19.11 -16.50 -14.49
C ALA A 466 19.12 -15.22 -15.33
N THR A 467 18.00 -14.48 -15.40
CA THR A 467 17.92 -13.22 -16.17
C THR A 467 18.36 -11.99 -15.35
N GLY A 468 19.00 -12.18 -14.19
CA GLY A 468 19.60 -11.11 -13.40
C GLY A 468 20.66 -10.32 -14.20
N PRO A 469 21.02 -9.09 -13.78
CA PRO A 469 21.11 -8.64 -12.39
C PRO A 469 19.90 -7.87 -11.86
N ASP A 470 19.54 -8.09 -10.58
CA ASP A 470 18.40 -7.43 -9.93
C ASP A 470 18.81 -6.14 -9.20
N MET A 471 17.83 -5.27 -9.02
CA MET A 471 17.95 -4.00 -8.33
C MET A 471 17.55 -4.18 -6.87
N ALA A 472 18.50 -3.99 -5.96
CA ALA A 472 18.26 -4.06 -4.52
C ALA A 472 17.76 -2.74 -3.96
N GLU A 473 18.16 -1.63 -4.57
CA GLU A 473 17.87 -0.28 -4.10
C GLU A 473 17.84 0.70 -5.28
N LEU A 474 16.88 1.62 -5.26
CA LEU A 474 16.82 2.78 -6.14
C LEU A 474 16.21 3.93 -5.35
N GLU A 475 16.92 5.04 -5.21
CA GLU A 475 16.47 6.19 -4.46
C GLU A 475 16.73 7.46 -5.26
N VAL A 476 15.76 8.36 -5.25
CA VAL A 476 15.95 9.75 -5.65
C VAL A 476 15.69 10.63 -4.44
N ASN A 477 16.73 11.33 -4.00
CA ASN A 477 16.69 12.19 -2.82
C ASN A 477 17.66 13.37 -2.97
N PRO A 478 17.18 14.60 -3.22
CA PRO A 478 15.79 15.01 -3.30
C PRO A 478 15.24 15.06 -4.74
N PHE A 479 13.93 14.88 -4.89
CA PHE A 479 13.14 15.55 -5.91
C PHE A 479 12.88 17.00 -5.48
N ALA A 480 13.22 17.95 -6.35
CA ALA A 480 12.78 19.33 -6.25
C ALA A 480 11.57 19.58 -7.16
N PHE A 481 10.95 20.75 -7.01
CA PHE A 481 9.76 21.11 -7.77
C PHE A 481 10.00 22.35 -8.64
N ARG A 482 9.64 22.25 -9.93
CA ARG A 482 9.65 23.37 -10.89
C ARG A 482 8.30 23.42 -11.60
N GLN A 483 7.54 24.51 -11.41
CA GLN A 483 6.22 24.69 -12.03
C GLN A 483 5.26 23.50 -11.80
N GLN A 484 5.23 22.93 -10.59
CA GLN A 484 4.46 21.73 -10.25
C GLN A 484 4.94 20.39 -10.83
N HIS A 485 6.07 20.38 -11.52
CA HIS A 485 6.76 19.16 -11.94
C HIS A 485 7.85 18.78 -10.96
N MET A 486 8.04 17.47 -10.79
CA MET A 486 9.15 16.94 -10.01
C MET A 486 10.42 16.99 -10.86
N VAL A 487 11.59 17.17 -10.24
CA VAL A 487 12.89 17.14 -10.91
C VAL A 487 13.88 16.41 -9.99
N PRO A 488 14.43 15.26 -10.39
CA PRO A 488 15.39 14.53 -9.58
C PRO A 488 16.68 15.34 -9.48
N LEU A 489 17.10 15.69 -8.26
CA LEU A 489 18.35 16.43 -8.03
C LEU A 489 19.50 15.55 -7.60
N ASP A 490 19.26 14.34 -7.12
CA ASP A 490 20.29 13.33 -6.87
C ASP A 490 19.65 11.94 -6.93
N GLY A 491 20.46 10.93 -7.24
CA GLY A 491 20.00 9.58 -7.49
C GLY A 491 21.05 8.56 -7.10
N ARG A 492 20.61 7.50 -6.43
CA ARG A 492 21.43 6.37 -6.00
C ARG A 492 20.74 5.06 -6.37
N GLY A 493 21.52 4.06 -6.76
CA GLY A 493 20.99 2.70 -6.88
C GLY A 493 22.05 1.63 -6.64
N ARG A 494 21.59 0.43 -6.32
CA ARG A 494 22.44 -0.72 -6.02
C ARG A 494 21.84 -2.00 -6.59
N LEU A 495 22.71 -2.82 -7.16
CA LEU A 495 22.39 -4.14 -7.70
C LEU A 495 22.78 -5.21 -6.68
N ALA A 496 21.86 -6.13 -6.42
CA ALA A 496 22.13 -7.36 -5.70
C ALA A 496 21.10 -8.40 -6.13
N THR A 497 21.46 -9.68 -6.02
CA THR A 497 20.51 -10.78 -6.26
C THR A 497 19.30 -10.60 -5.34
N ALA A 498 18.10 -10.63 -5.92
CA ALA A 498 16.88 -10.57 -5.12
C ALA A 498 16.77 -11.81 -4.23
N THR A 499 16.01 -11.69 -3.14
CA THR A 499 15.74 -12.81 -2.24
C THR A 499 15.04 -13.93 -3.03
N PRO A 500 15.60 -15.14 -3.10
CA PRO A 500 15.05 -16.21 -3.90
C PRO A 500 13.72 -16.68 -3.32
N ARG A 501 12.79 -17.11 -4.18
CA ARG A 501 11.53 -17.70 -3.71
C ARG A 501 11.81 -19.07 -3.06
N PRO A 502 11.33 -19.31 -1.82
CA PRO A 502 11.41 -20.63 -1.22
C PRO A 502 10.72 -21.70 -2.07
N ARG A 503 11.21 -22.95 -2.00
CA ARG A 503 10.54 -24.09 -2.65
C ARG A 503 9.11 -24.22 -2.10
N ALA A 504 8.15 -24.48 -2.99
CA ALA A 504 6.76 -24.69 -2.59
C ALA A 504 6.64 -25.88 -1.63
N ARG A 505 5.81 -25.72 -0.60
CA ARG A 505 5.50 -26.76 0.40
C ARG A 505 4.14 -27.40 0.07
N PRO A 506 3.93 -28.69 0.38
CA PRO A 506 2.62 -29.34 0.24
C PRO A 506 1.68 -28.90 1.37
N ILE A 507 1.30 -27.63 1.34
CA ILE A 507 0.47 -26.91 2.31
C ILE A 507 -0.88 -27.57 2.60
N GLN A 508 -1.40 -28.36 1.66
CA GLN A 508 -2.60 -29.20 1.86
C GLN A 508 -2.39 -30.20 3.00
N HIS A 509 -1.15 -30.57 3.33
CA HIS A 509 -0.86 -31.47 4.44
C HIS A 509 -1.09 -30.86 5.83
N ILE A 510 -1.23 -29.53 5.93
CA ILE A 510 -1.61 -28.86 7.19
C ILE A 510 -2.95 -29.40 7.71
N ARG A 511 -3.87 -29.82 6.83
CA ARG A 511 -5.14 -30.44 7.23
C ARG A 511 -4.95 -31.71 8.07
N HIS A 512 -3.91 -32.51 7.78
CA HIS A 512 -3.59 -33.75 8.49
C HIS A 512 -3.03 -33.46 9.88
N MET A 513 -2.44 -32.28 10.08
CA MET A 513 -2.08 -31.78 11.39
C MET A 513 -3.30 -31.24 12.12
N LEU A 514 -4.15 -30.44 11.48
CA LEU A 514 -5.31 -29.84 12.18
C LEU A 514 -6.40 -30.86 12.54
N GLU A 515 -6.66 -31.84 11.68
CA GLU A 515 -7.70 -32.86 11.86
C GLU A 515 -7.17 -34.26 11.48
N PRO A 516 -6.23 -34.82 12.26
CA PRO A 516 -5.66 -36.14 11.99
C PRO A 516 -6.69 -37.26 12.20
N ARG A 517 -6.56 -38.34 11.43
CA ARG A 517 -7.25 -39.61 11.64
C ARG A 517 -6.34 -40.65 12.30
N ALA A 518 -5.03 -40.57 12.06
CA ALA A 518 -4.02 -41.42 12.69
C ALA A 518 -2.85 -40.60 13.24
N ILE A 519 -2.49 -40.84 14.51
CA ILE A 519 -1.39 -40.13 15.20
C ILE A 519 -0.31 -41.12 15.65
N ALA A 520 0.95 -40.79 15.40
CA ALA A 520 2.10 -41.48 15.98
C ALA A 520 2.89 -40.55 16.91
N VAL A 521 3.40 -41.07 18.03
CA VAL A 521 4.21 -40.29 18.99
C VAL A 521 5.58 -40.94 19.18
N VAL A 522 6.64 -40.18 18.94
CA VAL A 522 8.03 -40.57 19.17
C VAL A 522 8.55 -39.89 20.44
N GLY A 523 9.31 -40.62 21.27
CA GLY A 523 9.89 -40.09 22.50
C GLY A 523 9.05 -40.34 23.76
N VAL A 524 8.10 -41.28 23.74
CA VAL A 524 7.36 -41.70 24.94
C VAL A 524 8.23 -42.57 25.85
N SER A 525 8.31 -42.21 27.13
CA SER A 525 8.99 -43.03 28.15
C SER A 525 8.04 -44.08 28.74
N ALA A 526 8.50 -45.34 28.85
CA ALA A 526 7.74 -46.40 29.49
C ALA A 526 7.77 -46.32 31.03
N GLN A 527 8.88 -45.79 31.57
CA GLN A 527 9.18 -45.83 33.01
C GLN A 527 8.85 -44.52 33.72
N THR A 528 9.12 -43.38 33.08
CA THR A 528 9.04 -42.05 33.70
C THR A 528 8.00 -41.18 33.00
N ARG A 529 7.52 -40.16 33.71
CA ARG A 529 6.71 -39.11 33.10
C ARG A 529 7.65 -38.13 32.39
N ASN A 530 7.59 -38.10 31.06
CA ASN A 530 8.30 -37.14 30.22
C ASN A 530 7.31 -36.41 29.28
N PHE A 531 7.79 -35.43 28.50
CA PHE A 531 6.92 -34.66 27.60
C PHE A 531 6.14 -35.54 26.61
N GLY A 532 6.80 -36.53 25.99
CA GLY A 532 6.13 -37.47 25.08
C GLY A 532 4.98 -38.24 25.73
N ARG A 533 5.15 -38.70 26.98
CA ARG A 533 4.07 -39.39 27.73
C ARG A 533 2.94 -38.45 28.14
N ILE A 534 3.25 -37.18 28.47
CA ILE A 534 2.22 -36.17 28.75
C ILE A 534 1.38 -35.91 27.50
N ILE A 535 2.02 -35.75 26.34
CA ILE A 535 1.34 -35.54 25.06
C ILE A 535 0.45 -36.73 24.70
N LEU A 536 0.97 -37.96 24.83
CA LEU A 536 0.18 -39.17 24.59
C LEU A 536 -1.11 -39.19 25.43
N ASN A 537 -1.00 -38.89 26.72
CA ASN A 537 -2.15 -38.88 27.62
C ASN A 537 -3.12 -37.74 27.30
N ASN A 538 -2.64 -36.55 26.92
CA ASN A 538 -3.50 -35.45 26.51
C ASN A 538 -4.29 -35.78 25.23
N ILE A 539 -3.67 -36.43 24.24
CA ILE A 539 -4.35 -36.91 23.03
C ILE A 539 -5.50 -37.85 23.39
N ILE A 540 -5.26 -38.81 24.30
CA ILE A 540 -6.29 -39.76 24.76
C ILE A 540 -7.40 -39.04 25.55
N GLU A 541 -7.04 -38.12 26.45
CA GLU A 541 -7.99 -37.35 27.27
C GLU A 541 -8.87 -36.41 26.45
N CYS A 542 -8.41 -35.94 25.29
CA CYS A 542 -9.20 -35.19 24.31
C CYS A 542 -10.23 -36.07 23.55
N GLY A 543 -10.19 -37.39 23.75
CA GLY A 543 -11.11 -38.34 23.14
C GLY A 543 -10.70 -38.83 21.76
N PHE A 544 -9.40 -38.74 21.41
CA PHE A 544 -8.88 -39.36 20.20
C PHE A 544 -8.95 -40.88 20.30
N ASP A 545 -9.32 -41.57 19.22
CA ASP A 545 -9.45 -43.02 19.24
C ASP A 545 -8.09 -43.69 19.47
N ARG A 546 -7.99 -44.41 20.60
CA ARG A 546 -6.76 -45.07 21.05
C ARG A 546 -6.25 -46.13 20.08
N ALA A 547 -7.14 -46.76 19.29
CA ALA A 547 -6.74 -47.73 18.26
C ALA A 547 -6.03 -47.07 17.07
N SER A 548 -6.29 -45.78 16.86
CA SER A 548 -5.71 -44.94 15.81
C SER A 548 -4.47 -44.17 16.28
N VAL A 549 -3.95 -44.49 17.47
CA VAL A 549 -2.69 -43.94 17.99
C VAL A 549 -1.61 -45.03 18.05
N ARG A 550 -0.38 -44.66 17.70
CA ARG A 550 0.81 -45.52 17.84
C ARG A 550 1.92 -44.81 18.60
N VAL A 551 2.71 -45.58 19.35
CA VAL A 551 3.95 -45.11 19.97
C VAL A 551 5.13 -45.70 19.21
N VAL A 552 6.04 -44.86 18.73
CA VAL A 552 7.27 -45.34 18.09
C VAL A 552 8.31 -45.59 19.17
N LYS A 553 8.47 -46.85 19.56
CA LYS A 553 9.42 -47.32 20.58
C LYS A 553 9.71 -48.80 20.42
N ALA A 554 10.98 -49.16 20.22
CA ALA A 554 11.43 -50.54 20.19
C ALA A 554 11.32 -51.24 21.57
N GLY A 555 11.12 -52.56 21.53
CA GLY A 555 11.19 -53.44 22.71
C GLY A 555 10.00 -53.37 23.67
N HIS A 556 8.87 -52.79 23.26
CA HIS A 556 7.64 -52.71 24.04
C HIS A 556 6.44 -53.03 23.14
N ASP A 557 5.42 -53.68 23.68
CA ASP A 557 4.18 -53.97 22.94
C ASP A 557 3.15 -52.84 23.06
N ALA A 558 3.05 -52.21 24.24
CA ALA A 558 2.18 -51.07 24.49
C ALA A 558 2.69 -50.18 25.64
N ILE A 559 2.35 -48.90 25.61
CA ILE A 559 2.55 -47.92 26.70
C ILE A 559 1.23 -47.20 26.94
N ASP A 560 0.80 -47.11 28.20
CA ASP A 560 -0.48 -46.48 28.59
C ASP A 560 -1.63 -46.94 27.68
N GLY A 561 -1.72 -48.26 27.43
CA GLY A 561 -2.78 -48.88 26.62
C GLY A 561 -2.73 -48.56 25.11
N VAL A 562 -1.67 -47.92 24.61
CA VAL A 562 -1.46 -47.62 23.18
C VAL A 562 -0.37 -48.53 22.63
N ALA A 563 -0.61 -49.16 21.47
CA ALA A 563 0.35 -50.10 20.90
C ALA A 563 1.63 -49.43 20.38
N CYS A 564 2.74 -50.14 20.52
CA CYS A 564 4.05 -49.69 20.09
C CYS A 564 4.47 -50.30 18.74
N VAL A 565 5.24 -49.54 17.96
CA VAL A 565 5.96 -50.00 16.76
C VAL A 565 7.45 -49.71 16.90
N PRO A 566 8.35 -50.52 16.32
CA PRO A 566 9.79 -50.37 16.55
C PRO A 566 10.41 -49.16 15.83
N SER A 567 9.82 -48.69 14.73
CA SER A 567 10.32 -47.57 13.92
C SER A 567 9.19 -46.89 13.13
N ILE A 568 9.48 -45.78 12.46
CA ILE A 568 8.50 -45.03 11.65
C ILE A 568 8.13 -45.83 10.40
N GLY A 569 9.11 -46.51 9.79
CA GLY A 569 8.85 -47.42 8.65
C GLY A 569 7.93 -48.60 8.99
N ALA A 570 7.77 -48.95 10.27
CA ALA A 570 6.88 -50.01 10.74
C ALA A 570 5.46 -49.53 11.09
N LEU A 571 5.14 -48.25 10.86
CA LEU A 571 3.79 -47.73 11.07
C LEU A 571 2.78 -48.40 10.13
N PRO A 572 1.57 -48.74 10.60
CA PRO A 572 0.57 -49.42 9.79
C PRO A 572 -0.09 -48.44 8.82
N GLY A 573 0.47 -48.32 7.62
CA GLY A 573 -0.06 -47.48 6.55
C GLY A 573 0.21 -45.99 6.75
N GLU A 574 -0.66 -45.16 6.16
CA GLU A 574 -0.53 -43.71 6.23
C GLU A 574 -0.74 -43.16 7.64
N THR A 575 0.16 -42.27 8.07
CA THR A 575 0.12 -41.57 9.35
C THR A 575 -0.06 -40.08 9.07
N ASP A 576 -1.21 -39.54 9.48
CA ASP A 576 -1.55 -38.14 9.26
C ASP A 576 -0.60 -37.21 10.02
N LEU A 577 -0.33 -37.53 11.29
CA LEU A 577 0.44 -36.70 12.20
C LEU A 577 1.45 -37.52 13.00
N LEU A 578 2.72 -37.14 12.91
CA LEU A 578 3.80 -37.61 13.77
C LEU A 578 4.18 -36.53 14.79
N VAL A 579 4.09 -36.82 16.09
CA VAL A 579 4.57 -35.92 17.15
C VAL A 579 5.93 -36.39 17.65
N ILE A 580 6.94 -35.53 17.56
CA ILE A 580 8.33 -35.83 17.88
C ILE A 580 8.72 -35.11 19.18
N ALA A 581 8.93 -35.89 20.24
CA ALA A 581 9.31 -35.43 21.58
C ALA A 581 10.64 -36.06 22.06
N THR A 582 11.60 -36.22 21.15
CA THR A 582 12.96 -36.72 21.41
C THR A 582 13.97 -35.58 21.55
N ALA A 583 15.23 -35.87 21.88
CA ALA A 583 16.31 -34.86 21.84
C ALA A 583 16.57 -34.34 20.41
N ALA A 584 17.05 -33.11 20.29
CA ALA A 584 17.21 -32.40 19.00
C ALA A 584 18.21 -33.08 18.05
N ASP A 585 19.22 -33.72 18.60
CA ASP A 585 20.29 -34.44 17.93
C ASP A 585 19.80 -35.68 17.15
N HIS A 586 18.60 -36.18 17.45
CA HIS A 586 17.95 -37.24 16.68
C HIS A 586 17.05 -36.74 15.54
N LEU A 587 16.74 -35.43 15.48
CA LEU A 587 15.78 -34.89 14.52
C LEU A 587 16.13 -35.15 13.06
N PRO A 588 17.39 -34.97 12.59
CA PRO A 588 17.70 -35.20 11.18
C PRO A 588 17.37 -36.63 10.73
N GLY A 589 17.76 -37.63 11.52
CA GLY A 589 17.50 -39.04 11.18
C GLY A 589 16.01 -39.41 11.24
N ILE A 590 15.24 -38.80 12.14
CA ILE A 590 13.78 -38.98 12.21
C ILE A 590 13.11 -38.39 10.96
N ILE A 591 13.52 -37.18 10.53
CA ILE A 591 12.98 -36.55 9.32
C ILE A 591 13.39 -37.33 8.07
N ASP A 592 14.62 -37.84 8.01
CA ASP A 592 15.06 -38.76 6.95
C ASP A 592 14.11 -39.97 6.85
N GLU A 593 13.83 -40.66 7.98
CA GLU A 593 12.93 -41.82 7.99
C GLU A 593 11.48 -41.46 7.59
N CYS A 594 11.01 -40.25 7.95
CA CYS A 594 9.70 -39.75 7.50
C CYS A 594 9.65 -39.57 5.98
N VAL A 595 10.70 -39.00 5.39
CA VAL A 595 10.81 -38.77 3.94
C VAL A 595 10.93 -40.11 3.22
N ASP A 596 11.79 -41.00 3.69
CA ASP A 596 12.08 -42.28 3.06
C ASP A 596 10.89 -43.25 3.12
N SER A 597 10.14 -43.25 4.23
CA SER A 597 8.95 -44.09 4.35
C SER A 597 7.79 -43.63 3.48
N GLY A 598 7.69 -42.32 3.18
CA GLY A 598 6.58 -41.73 2.42
C GLY A 598 5.21 -41.79 3.10
N ASN A 599 5.13 -42.35 4.32
CA ASN A 599 3.89 -42.65 5.02
C ASN A 599 3.44 -41.53 5.97
N VAL A 600 4.28 -40.53 6.23
CA VAL A 600 3.98 -39.41 7.14
C VAL A 600 3.55 -38.18 6.34
N ARG A 601 2.37 -37.62 6.63
CA ARG A 601 1.86 -36.41 5.97
C ARG A 601 2.29 -35.12 6.67
N SER A 602 2.24 -35.10 8.00
CA SER A 602 2.66 -33.96 8.81
C SER A 602 3.41 -34.38 10.07
N ALA A 603 4.29 -33.51 10.57
CA ALA A 603 4.99 -33.73 11.84
C ALA A 603 5.04 -32.47 12.71
N ILE A 604 4.95 -32.65 14.02
CA ILE A 604 5.15 -31.61 15.04
C ILE A 604 6.44 -31.92 15.79
N VAL A 605 7.39 -31.00 15.76
CA VAL A 605 8.68 -31.12 16.42
C VAL A 605 8.71 -30.25 17.68
N ILE A 606 8.54 -30.90 18.82
CA ILE A 606 8.52 -30.26 20.15
C ILE A 606 9.89 -29.74 20.62
N PRO A 607 11.00 -30.52 20.56
CA PRO A 607 12.26 -30.10 21.19
C PRO A 607 12.84 -28.84 20.54
N GLY A 608 13.41 -27.95 21.36
CA GLY A 608 14.35 -26.92 20.91
C GLY A 608 15.79 -27.43 20.89
N GLY A 609 16.73 -26.58 20.50
CA GLY A 609 18.14 -26.93 20.33
C GLY A 609 18.49 -27.34 18.90
N ALA A 610 17.79 -26.79 17.93
CA ALA A 610 17.99 -26.93 16.50
C ALA A 610 17.94 -25.55 15.82
N GLY A 611 19.02 -24.77 15.97
CA GLY A 611 19.30 -23.51 15.28
C GLY A 611 19.27 -22.25 16.15
N GLU A 612 18.87 -22.34 17.41
CA GLU A 612 18.74 -21.19 18.34
C GLU A 612 20.08 -20.78 18.97
N THR A 613 21.06 -21.68 18.99
CA THR A 613 22.35 -21.49 19.66
C THR A 613 23.50 -21.77 18.72
N ARG A 614 24.64 -21.09 18.95
CA ARG A 614 25.92 -21.39 18.28
C ARG A 614 26.32 -22.84 18.61
N GLY A 615 26.10 -23.76 17.66
CA GLY A 615 26.32 -25.20 17.82
C GLY A 615 25.16 -26.09 17.38
N SER A 616 23.94 -25.54 17.29
CA SER A 616 22.75 -26.29 16.82
C SER A 616 22.33 -25.97 15.38
N GLU A 617 23.02 -25.04 14.73
CA GLU A 617 22.79 -24.62 13.33
C GLU A 617 22.88 -25.78 12.34
N GLU A 618 23.82 -26.70 12.56
CA GLU A 618 24.04 -27.88 11.72
C GLU A 618 22.84 -28.84 11.75
N ILE A 619 22.19 -29.00 12.91
CA ILE A 619 21.00 -29.83 13.05
C ILE A 619 19.87 -29.25 12.20
N LEU A 620 19.63 -27.94 12.30
CA LEU A 620 18.61 -27.25 11.51
C LEU A 620 18.90 -27.31 10.01
N ARG A 621 20.17 -27.14 9.61
CA ARG A 621 20.61 -27.27 8.22
C ARG A 621 20.28 -28.66 7.67
N ARG A 622 20.65 -29.73 8.38
CA ARG A 622 20.35 -31.11 7.96
C ARG A 622 18.86 -31.40 7.89
N VAL A 623 18.06 -30.88 8.83
CA VAL A 623 16.59 -31.00 8.77
C VAL A 623 16.05 -30.35 7.50
N ARG A 624 16.49 -29.12 7.18
CA ARG A 624 16.08 -28.40 5.95
C ARG A 624 16.49 -29.15 4.68
N GLU A 625 17.68 -29.73 4.64
CA GLU A 625 18.14 -30.54 3.50
C GLU A 625 17.27 -31.77 3.29
N SER A 626 16.90 -32.45 4.38
CA SER A 626 16.08 -33.65 4.33
C SER A 626 14.68 -33.35 3.82
N LEU A 627 14.10 -32.24 4.28
CA LEU A 627 12.83 -31.74 3.77
C LEU A 627 12.91 -31.34 2.29
N ALA A 628 13.99 -30.67 1.88
CA ALA A 628 14.21 -30.30 0.49
C ALA A 628 14.24 -31.52 -0.43
N ARG A 629 14.90 -32.62 -0.02
CA ARG A 629 14.84 -33.91 -0.73
C ARG A 629 13.42 -34.46 -0.79
N GLY A 630 12.66 -34.35 0.31
CA GLY A 630 11.26 -34.75 0.36
C GLY A 630 10.38 -33.99 -0.64
N ARG A 631 10.65 -32.70 -0.89
CA ARG A 631 9.92 -31.89 -1.88
C ARG A 631 10.02 -32.43 -3.31
N ASP A 632 11.11 -33.14 -3.63
CA ASP A 632 11.35 -33.69 -4.97
C ASP A 632 10.67 -35.06 -5.17
N THR A 633 9.93 -35.57 -4.16
CA THR A 633 9.15 -36.83 -4.25
C THR A 633 7.73 -36.58 -4.78
N PRO A 634 7.04 -37.59 -5.37
CA PRO A 634 5.69 -37.43 -5.94
C PRO A 634 4.61 -36.91 -4.97
N GLY A 635 4.81 -37.06 -3.65
CA GLY A 635 3.90 -36.54 -2.61
C GLY A 635 4.38 -35.24 -1.96
N GLY A 636 5.52 -34.68 -2.39
CA GLY A 636 6.14 -33.50 -1.80
C GLY A 636 6.71 -33.69 -0.39
N GLY A 637 6.68 -34.91 0.17
CA GLY A 637 7.13 -35.22 1.53
C GLY A 637 6.24 -34.65 2.65
N PRO A 638 6.62 -34.85 3.92
CA PRO A 638 5.87 -34.34 5.07
C PRO A 638 5.99 -32.82 5.19
N VAL A 639 5.00 -32.17 5.81
CA VAL A 639 5.15 -30.80 6.34
C VAL A 639 5.52 -30.84 7.81
N VAL A 640 6.38 -29.93 8.26
CA VAL A 640 6.89 -29.93 9.64
C VAL A 640 6.58 -28.61 10.35
N LEU A 641 5.93 -28.70 11.52
CA LEU A 641 5.76 -27.60 12.47
C LEU A 641 6.86 -27.66 13.53
N GLY A 642 7.48 -26.53 13.86
CA GLY A 642 8.63 -26.46 14.77
C GLY A 642 9.96 -26.31 14.01
N PRO A 643 11.10 -26.72 14.62
CA PRO A 643 11.27 -27.24 15.98
C PRO A 643 10.98 -26.17 17.05
N ASN A 644 11.18 -26.53 18.32
CA ASN A 644 11.00 -25.63 19.46
C ASN A 644 9.59 -25.04 19.56
N CYS A 645 8.58 -25.90 19.53
CA CYS A 645 7.20 -25.46 19.63
C CYS A 645 6.46 -26.16 20.76
N LEU A 646 5.39 -25.51 21.24
CA LEU A 646 4.42 -26.15 22.15
C LEU A 646 3.51 -27.13 21.39
N GLY A 647 3.48 -27.02 20.06
CA GLY A 647 2.67 -27.81 19.14
C GLY A 647 1.27 -27.25 18.94
N VAL A 648 0.25 -28.12 18.89
CA VAL A 648 -1.11 -27.78 18.46
C VAL A 648 -2.13 -28.27 19.48
N GLN A 649 -3.12 -27.43 19.75
CA GLN A 649 -4.38 -27.82 20.35
C GLN A 649 -5.47 -27.66 19.27
N SER A 650 -6.09 -28.78 18.87
CA SER A 650 -7.16 -28.79 17.88
C SER A 650 -8.42 -29.42 18.46
N ARG A 651 -9.45 -28.60 18.67
CA ARG A 651 -10.78 -29.08 19.05
C ARG A 651 -11.44 -29.91 17.95
N PRO A 652 -11.42 -29.51 16.65
CA PRO A 652 -11.97 -30.36 15.59
C PRO A 652 -11.18 -31.66 15.40
N GLY A 653 -9.84 -31.60 15.56
CA GLY A 653 -8.97 -32.78 15.51
C GLY A 653 -8.97 -33.64 16.78
N LYS A 654 -9.63 -33.19 17.86
CA LYS A 654 -9.74 -33.89 19.16
C LYS A 654 -8.40 -34.29 19.77
N TYR A 655 -7.39 -33.41 19.71
CA TYR A 655 -6.09 -33.68 20.30
C TYR A 655 -5.39 -32.42 20.81
N ASP A 656 -4.47 -32.61 21.76
CA ASP A 656 -3.69 -31.55 22.39
C ASP A 656 -2.26 -32.02 22.67
N THR A 657 -1.27 -31.32 22.11
CA THR A 657 0.16 -31.61 22.35
C THR A 657 0.80 -30.71 23.40
N PHE A 658 0.06 -29.84 24.06
CA PHE A 658 0.61 -28.94 25.06
C PHE A 658 1.01 -29.74 26.29
N PHE A 659 2.29 -29.74 26.61
CA PHE A 659 2.83 -30.48 27.76
C PHE A 659 2.73 -29.68 29.07
N ILE A 660 1.59 -29.01 29.27
CA ILE A 660 1.29 -28.21 30.47
C ILE A 660 0.32 -28.98 31.38
N PRO A 661 0.61 -29.12 32.69
CA PRO A 661 -0.30 -29.75 33.63
C PRO A 661 -1.64 -29.01 33.77
N ALA A 662 -2.76 -29.75 33.84
CA ALA A 662 -4.11 -29.19 33.97
C ALA A 662 -4.32 -28.34 35.24
N ASN A 663 -3.55 -28.59 36.32
CA ASN A 663 -3.59 -27.77 37.54
C ASN A 663 -2.84 -26.43 37.41
N LYS A 664 -2.12 -26.21 36.30
CA LYS A 664 -1.44 -24.95 35.97
C LYS A 664 -2.18 -24.15 34.92
N LEU A 665 -2.81 -24.84 33.97
CA LEU A 665 -3.65 -24.25 32.94
C LEU A 665 -4.82 -25.20 32.70
N ASP A 666 -6.04 -24.76 33.01
CA ASP A 666 -7.23 -25.53 32.70
C ASP A 666 -7.40 -25.61 31.17
N PRO A 667 -7.33 -26.82 30.57
CA PRO A 667 -7.46 -26.97 29.13
C PRO A 667 -8.90 -26.71 28.63
N ARG A 668 -9.88 -26.57 29.53
CA ARG A 668 -11.31 -26.32 29.23
C ARG A 668 -11.83 -27.23 28.11
N ARG A 669 -11.44 -28.51 28.14
CA ARG A 669 -11.74 -29.49 27.06
C ARG A 669 -13.23 -29.69 26.79
N GLN A 670 -14.06 -29.47 27.80
CA GLN A 670 -15.52 -29.59 27.71
C GLN A 670 -16.21 -28.32 27.19
N ALA A 671 -15.52 -27.17 27.19
CA ALA A 671 -16.09 -25.94 26.67
C ALA A 671 -16.28 -26.04 25.14
N PRO A 672 -17.33 -25.42 24.56
CA PRO A 672 -17.48 -25.36 23.12
C PRO A 672 -16.39 -24.47 22.51
N GLY A 673 -15.78 -24.92 21.41
CA GLY A 673 -14.81 -24.11 20.68
C GLY A 673 -15.48 -22.89 20.04
N ARG A 674 -14.96 -21.70 20.29
CA ARG A 674 -15.39 -20.45 19.64
C ARG A 674 -14.68 -20.31 18.30
N GLY A 675 -15.22 -19.52 17.37
CA GLY A 675 -14.64 -19.31 16.03
C GLY A 675 -13.36 -18.47 16.03
N VAL A 676 -12.47 -18.75 16.97
CA VAL A 676 -11.18 -18.10 17.19
C VAL A 676 -10.07 -19.09 16.89
N ALA A 677 -9.05 -18.64 16.19
CA ALA A 677 -7.74 -19.26 16.17
C ALA A 677 -6.69 -18.39 16.84
N LEU A 678 -5.77 -19.00 17.60
CA LEU A 678 -4.64 -18.31 18.21
C LEU A 678 -3.32 -18.93 17.72
N LEU A 679 -2.56 -18.16 16.95
CA LEU A 679 -1.36 -18.59 16.26
C LEU A 679 -0.17 -17.77 16.78
N SER A 680 0.91 -18.45 17.18
CA SER A 680 2.07 -17.75 17.75
C SER A 680 3.37 -18.48 17.49
N GLN A 681 4.44 -17.73 17.22
CA GLN A 681 5.79 -18.29 17.28
C GLN A 681 6.17 -18.71 18.71
N SER A 682 5.70 -17.99 19.73
CA SER A 682 6.01 -18.26 21.14
C SER A 682 4.93 -19.10 21.83
N GLY A 683 5.30 -20.31 22.27
CA GLY A 683 4.42 -21.17 23.07
C GLY A 683 4.04 -20.55 24.42
N ALA A 684 4.98 -19.83 25.06
CA ALA A 684 4.72 -19.13 26.33
C ALA A 684 3.70 -18.00 26.17
N PHE A 685 3.72 -17.30 25.03
CA PHE A 685 2.72 -16.30 24.70
C PHE A 685 1.32 -16.93 24.62
N ILE A 686 1.17 -18.07 23.94
CA ILE A 686 -0.12 -18.78 23.84
C ILE A 686 -0.70 -19.12 25.22
N ILE A 687 0.06 -19.80 26.08
CA ILE A 687 -0.48 -20.30 27.36
C ILE A 687 -0.81 -19.16 28.33
N THR A 688 -0.07 -18.04 28.26
CA THR A 688 -0.40 -16.86 29.05
C THR A 688 -1.66 -16.16 28.54
N ARG A 689 -1.88 -16.10 27.23
CA ARG A 689 -3.14 -15.61 26.66
C ARG A 689 -4.33 -16.50 27.01
N LEU A 690 -4.19 -17.82 26.90
CA LEU A 690 -5.24 -18.76 27.32
C LEU A 690 -5.55 -18.65 28.82
N SER A 691 -4.52 -18.39 29.66
CA SER A 691 -4.71 -18.18 31.10
C SER A 691 -5.42 -16.85 31.42
N ASN A 692 -5.09 -15.75 30.73
CA ASN A 692 -5.70 -14.43 30.99
C ASN A 692 -7.10 -14.30 30.38
N LEU A 693 -7.34 -14.97 29.25
CA LEU A 693 -8.59 -14.98 28.52
C LEU A 693 -9.21 -16.39 28.56
N GLN A 694 -9.50 -16.89 29.76
CA GLN A 694 -9.97 -18.27 29.97
C GLN A 694 -11.19 -18.63 29.10
N THR A 695 -12.06 -17.67 28.82
CA THR A 695 -13.28 -17.86 28.02
C THR A 695 -13.09 -17.61 26.53
N LEU A 696 -11.85 -17.41 26.06
CA LEU A 696 -11.54 -17.26 24.64
C LEU A 696 -11.86 -18.54 23.88
N ASP A 697 -11.60 -19.69 24.52
CA ASP A 697 -11.92 -21.03 24.05
C ASP A 697 -11.65 -21.26 22.54
N PRO A 698 -10.40 -21.04 22.03
CA PRO A 698 -10.13 -21.16 20.60
C PRO A 698 -10.43 -22.56 20.05
N ARG A 699 -10.94 -22.63 18.81
CA ARG A 699 -11.08 -23.89 18.07
C ARG A 699 -9.73 -24.50 17.75
N ILE A 700 -8.77 -23.65 17.37
CA ILE A 700 -7.44 -24.06 16.95
C ILE A 700 -6.41 -23.14 17.60
N THR A 701 -5.41 -23.74 18.24
CA THR A 701 -4.25 -23.01 18.76
C THR A 701 -2.99 -23.67 18.24
N VAL A 702 -2.08 -22.89 17.63
CA VAL A 702 -0.85 -23.39 17.02
C VAL A 702 0.35 -22.59 17.51
N SER A 703 1.28 -23.28 18.16
CA SER A 703 2.62 -22.77 18.41
C SER A 703 3.53 -23.21 17.26
N ILE A 704 4.09 -22.26 16.50
CA ILE A 704 4.88 -22.55 15.31
C ILE A 704 6.34 -22.86 15.65
N GLY A 705 6.92 -22.18 16.64
CA GLY A 705 8.34 -22.32 16.98
C GLY A 705 9.26 -21.71 15.91
N ASN A 706 10.38 -22.38 15.61
CA ASN A 706 11.48 -21.84 14.82
C ASN A 706 11.24 -21.74 13.31
N GLN A 707 10.12 -22.27 12.79
CA GLN A 707 9.79 -22.24 11.36
C GLN A 707 10.85 -22.89 10.47
N ALA A 708 11.29 -24.11 10.81
CA ALA A 708 12.25 -24.85 9.98
C ALA A 708 11.68 -25.20 8.60
N ASP A 709 10.38 -25.43 8.54
CA ASP A 709 9.62 -25.76 7.34
C ASP A 709 8.37 -24.90 7.22
N LEU A 710 7.27 -25.28 7.90
CA LEU A 710 6.05 -24.48 7.93
C LEU A 710 6.29 -23.15 8.62
N THR A 711 5.78 -22.09 8.01
CA THR A 711 5.86 -20.75 8.56
C THR A 711 4.53 -20.31 9.14
N ILE A 712 4.53 -19.19 9.86
CA ILE A 712 3.30 -18.62 10.39
C ILE A 712 2.34 -18.19 9.28
N ALA A 713 2.83 -17.71 8.13
CA ALA A 713 1.99 -17.36 6.98
C ALA A 713 1.25 -18.58 6.43
N ASP A 714 1.93 -19.74 6.31
CA ASP A 714 1.32 -20.99 5.87
C ASP A 714 0.17 -21.41 6.78
N VAL A 715 0.37 -21.34 8.10
CA VAL A 715 -0.66 -21.70 9.08
C VAL A 715 -1.82 -20.71 9.08
N VAL A 716 -1.53 -19.40 9.03
CA VAL A 716 -2.55 -18.34 8.94
C VAL A 716 -3.43 -18.55 7.71
N ARG A 717 -2.84 -18.86 6.55
CA ARG A 717 -3.58 -19.12 5.32
C ARG A 717 -4.48 -20.34 5.44
N ALA A 718 -3.93 -21.47 5.90
CA ALA A 718 -4.70 -22.70 6.05
C ALA A 718 -5.86 -22.58 7.06
N VAL A 719 -5.64 -21.87 8.17
CA VAL A 719 -6.67 -21.61 9.18
C VAL A 719 -7.68 -20.57 8.69
N GLY A 720 -7.22 -19.56 7.94
CA GLY A 720 -8.01 -18.48 7.39
C GLY A 720 -9.06 -18.91 6.39
N ASP A 721 -8.84 -19.99 5.64
CA ASP A 721 -9.80 -20.52 4.68
C ASP A 721 -10.98 -21.26 5.35
N ARG A 722 -10.92 -21.54 6.66
CA ARG A 722 -11.96 -22.32 7.35
C ARG A 722 -13.22 -21.50 7.68
N ALA A 723 -14.39 -22.03 7.36
CA ALA A 723 -15.67 -21.36 7.63
C ALA A 723 -16.04 -21.28 9.12
N ASP A 724 -15.51 -22.18 9.96
CA ASP A 724 -15.79 -22.22 11.40
C ASP A 724 -14.92 -21.25 12.23
N ILE A 725 -14.08 -20.45 11.56
CA ILE A 725 -13.17 -19.48 12.17
C ILE A 725 -13.42 -18.10 11.55
N HIS A 726 -13.63 -17.12 12.43
CA HIS A 726 -13.93 -15.74 12.09
C HIS A 726 -12.95 -14.72 12.68
N THR A 727 -12.18 -15.13 13.70
CA THR A 727 -11.19 -14.28 14.35
C THR A 727 -9.86 -15.03 14.48
N ILE A 728 -8.76 -14.40 14.08
CA ILE A 728 -7.43 -15.00 14.12
C ILE A 728 -6.50 -14.06 14.88
N GLY A 729 -6.02 -14.49 16.04
CA GLY A 729 -4.96 -13.83 16.79
C GLY A 729 -3.60 -14.33 16.33
N VAL A 730 -2.69 -13.42 15.97
CA VAL A 730 -1.36 -13.74 15.46
C VAL A 730 -0.30 -12.99 16.26
N TYR A 731 0.67 -13.74 16.79
CA TYR A 731 1.88 -13.19 17.39
C TYR A 731 3.12 -13.66 16.61
N VAL A 732 3.92 -12.71 16.13
CA VAL A 732 5.10 -12.98 15.31
C VAL A 732 6.32 -12.19 15.78
N GLU A 733 7.47 -12.84 15.82
CA GLU A 733 8.75 -12.24 16.21
C GLU A 733 9.60 -11.89 14.98
N GLY A 734 9.63 -12.75 13.97
CA GLY A 734 10.31 -12.52 12.71
C GLY A 734 9.76 -13.39 11.57
N PHE A 735 10.14 -13.07 10.34
CA PHE A 735 9.74 -13.82 9.16
C PHE A 735 10.95 -14.48 8.47
N ASN A 736 10.71 -15.64 7.86
CA ASN A 736 11.66 -16.20 6.90
C ASN A 736 11.66 -15.38 5.60
N ASP A 737 12.57 -15.73 4.69
CA ASP A 737 12.66 -15.11 3.36
C ASP A 737 11.30 -15.09 2.65
N LEU A 738 10.84 -13.89 2.28
CA LEU A 738 9.54 -13.58 1.67
C LEU A 738 8.28 -14.00 2.46
N ASP A 739 8.42 -14.57 3.65
CA ASP A 739 7.29 -15.03 4.46
C ASP A 739 6.45 -13.87 5.03
N GLY A 740 7.06 -12.70 5.19
CA GLY A 740 6.35 -11.47 5.55
C GLY A 740 5.38 -11.04 4.44
N LEU A 741 5.80 -11.13 3.17
CA LEU A 741 4.95 -10.88 2.00
C LEU A 741 3.76 -11.85 1.95
N GLU A 742 4.02 -13.16 2.10
CA GLU A 742 2.97 -14.19 2.13
C GLU A 742 1.99 -13.97 3.29
N MET A 743 2.48 -13.51 4.45
CA MET A 743 1.64 -13.15 5.58
C MET A 743 0.70 -11.98 5.25
N LEU A 744 1.19 -10.91 4.62
CA LEU A 744 0.34 -9.77 4.23
C LEU A 744 -0.74 -10.18 3.23
N GLN A 745 -0.40 -11.03 2.26
CA GLN A 745 -1.36 -11.58 1.29
C GLN A 745 -2.43 -12.42 1.98
N ALA A 746 -2.03 -13.31 2.90
CA ALA A 746 -2.95 -14.14 3.66
C ALA A 746 -3.91 -13.28 4.50
N VAL A 747 -3.39 -12.26 5.19
CA VAL A 747 -4.21 -11.34 5.99
C VAL A 747 -5.22 -10.60 5.11
N ARG A 748 -4.78 -10.04 3.97
CA ARG A 748 -5.67 -9.31 3.06
C ARG A 748 -6.84 -10.19 2.58
N ARG A 749 -6.54 -11.42 2.16
CA ARG A 749 -7.56 -12.39 1.73
C ARG A 749 -8.56 -12.70 2.85
N ILE A 750 -8.08 -12.88 4.07
CA ILE A 750 -8.91 -13.23 5.24
C ILE A 750 -9.83 -12.06 5.61
N THR A 751 -9.31 -10.84 5.63
CA THR A 751 -10.04 -9.64 6.05
C THR A 751 -11.06 -9.20 4.99
N GLN A 752 -10.73 -9.33 3.70
CA GLN A 752 -11.69 -9.17 2.60
C GLN A 752 -12.84 -10.19 2.66
N GLY A 753 -12.58 -11.38 3.19
CA GLY A 753 -13.61 -12.37 3.52
C GLY A 753 -14.50 -12.01 4.72
N GLY A 754 -14.37 -10.82 5.29
CA GLY A 754 -15.16 -10.32 6.42
C GLY A 754 -14.71 -10.81 7.79
N LYS A 755 -13.59 -11.55 7.88
CA LYS A 755 -13.01 -12.05 9.13
C LYS A 755 -12.08 -11.01 9.77
N SER A 756 -11.74 -11.21 11.03
CA SER A 756 -10.85 -10.31 11.78
C SER A 756 -9.49 -10.96 12.04
N VAL A 757 -8.41 -10.26 11.71
CA VAL A 757 -7.04 -10.65 12.10
C VAL A 757 -6.53 -9.65 13.12
N VAL A 758 -6.26 -10.12 14.35
CA VAL A 758 -5.63 -9.33 15.41
C VAL A 758 -4.16 -9.71 15.45
N PHE A 759 -3.28 -8.73 15.27
CA PHE A 759 -1.89 -8.97 14.93
C PHE A 759 -0.95 -8.27 15.91
N TYR A 760 0.06 -8.98 16.41
CA TYR A 760 1.13 -8.42 17.23
C TYR A 760 2.49 -8.79 16.64
N LYS A 761 3.27 -7.77 16.26
CA LYS A 761 4.65 -7.90 15.82
C LYS A 761 5.60 -7.54 16.97
N ALA A 762 6.43 -8.48 17.41
CA ALA A 762 7.52 -8.20 18.35
C ALA A 762 8.70 -7.51 17.63
N GLY A 763 9.63 -6.96 18.40
CA GLY A 763 10.80 -6.27 17.84
C GLY A 763 10.50 -4.87 17.29
N ARG A 764 9.70 -4.07 18.01
CA ARG A 764 9.37 -2.69 17.62
C ARG A 764 10.56 -1.73 17.74
N THR A 765 11.39 -1.92 18.76
CA THR A 765 12.58 -1.10 19.00
C THR A 765 13.83 -1.90 18.63
N ASP A 766 14.97 -1.22 18.48
CA ASP A 766 16.26 -1.89 18.25
C ASP A 766 16.55 -2.94 19.31
N GLN A 767 16.39 -2.59 20.60
CA GLN A 767 16.58 -3.56 21.69
C GLN A 767 15.56 -4.70 21.63
N GLY A 768 14.32 -4.42 21.21
CA GLY A 768 13.31 -5.44 21.04
C GLY A 768 13.63 -6.39 19.88
N ARG A 769 14.21 -5.89 18.78
CA ARG A 769 14.64 -6.70 17.63
C ARG A 769 15.78 -7.63 18.04
N ASP A 770 16.76 -7.11 18.77
CA ASP A 770 17.87 -7.90 19.29
C ASP A 770 17.38 -8.99 20.25
N ALA A 771 16.42 -8.67 21.13
CA ALA A 771 15.83 -9.64 22.06
C ALA A 771 15.07 -10.77 21.33
N ALA A 772 14.30 -10.43 20.30
CA ALA A 772 13.57 -11.39 19.47
C ALA A 772 14.51 -12.29 18.65
N ALA A 773 15.57 -11.70 18.07
CA ALA A 773 16.58 -12.45 17.32
C ALA A 773 17.41 -13.39 18.20
N GLY A 774 17.57 -13.08 19.49
CA GLY A 774 18.28 -13.95 20.45
C GLY A 774 17.48 -15.17 20.92
N HIS A 775 16.16 -15.20 20.72
CA HIS A 775 15.27 -16.26 21.18
C HIS A 775 14.73 -17.17 20.06
N THR A 776 14.80 -16.73 18.81
CA THR A 776 14.33 -17.50 17.64
C THR A 776 15.44 -17.61 16.60
N ALA A 777 15.46 -18.70 15.82
CA ALA A 777 16.37 -18.83 14.68
C ALA A 777 16.00 -17.90 13.49
N SER A 778 15.15 -16.89 13.72
CA SER A 778 14.64 -15.94 12.72
C SER A 778 15.23 -14.54 12.98
N VAL A 779 15.63 -13.84 11.91
CA VAL A 779 16.09 -12.45 12.04
C VAL A 779 14.87 -11.53 12.11
N ALA A 780 14.85 -10.60 13.06
CA ALA A 780 13.77 -9.63 13.20
C ALA A 780 13.86 -8.53 12.12
N GLY A 781 12.82 -8.40 11.29
CA GLY A 781 12.73 -7.41 10.22
C GLY A 781 12.39 -5.99 10.65
N ASP A 782 12.13 -5.15 9.64
CA ASP A 782 11.68 -3.76 9.82
C ASP A 782 10.22 -3.74 10.33
N TYR A 783 10.04 -3.26 11.56
CA TYR A 783 8.74 -3.18 12.21
C TYR A 783 7.77 -2.26 11.45
N ASP A 784 8.23 -1.12 10.93
CA ASP A 784 7.37 -0.13 10.27
C ASP A 784 6.76 -0.70 8.99
N ILE A 785 7.55 -1.47 8.23
CA ILE A 785 7.08 -2.11 7.00
C ILE A 785 6.02 -3.16 7.35
N CYS A 786 6.25 -3.95 8.39
CA CYS A 786 5.29 -4.95 8.85
C CYS A 786 4.00 -4.31 9.37
N GLU A 787 4.09 -3.26 10.19
CA GLU A 787 2.92 -2.58 10.79
C GLU A 787 2.09 -1.87 9.72
N ALA A 788 2.73 -1.12 8.83
CA ALA A 788 2.07 -0.44 7.73
C ALA A 788 1.43 -1.45 6.76
N GLY A 789 2.18 -2.49 6.38
CA GLY A 789 1.71 -3.55 5.49
C GLY A 789 0.55 -4.35 6.07
N ALA A 790 0.62 -4.76 7.34
CA ALA A 790 -0.43 -5.52 7.99
C ALA A 790 -1.69 -4.67 8.18
N THR A 791 -1.55 -3.39 8.55
CA THR A 791 -2.67 -2.46 8.66
C THR A 791 -3.34 -2.23 7.31
N ALA A 792 -2.57 -2.04 6.23
CA ALA A 792 -3.09 -1.91 4.87
C ALA A 792 -3.77 -3.19 4.37
N ALA A 793 -3.29 -4.37 4.79
CA ALA A 793 -3.97 -5.65 4.57
C ALA A 793 -5.24 -5.84 5.43
N GLY A 794 -5.60 -4.89 6.29
CA GLY A 794 -6.78 -4.95 7.14
C GLY A 794 -6.58 -5.65 8.48
N ALA A 795 -5.35 -5.83 8.96
CA ALA A 795 -5.10 -6.33 10.30
C ALA A 795 -5.40 -5.27 11.37
N LEU A 796 -5.92 -5.70 12.51
CA LEU A 796 -5.91 -4.95 13.76
C LEU A 796 -4.55 -5.11 14.45
N VAL A 797 -3.56 -4.28 14.09
CA VAL A 797 -2.21 -4.34 14.68
C VAL A 797 -2.18 -3.71 16.06
N ALA A 798 -1.84 -4.49 17.09
CA ALA A 798 -1.83 -4.07 18.49
C ALA A 798 -0.47 -3.49 18.92
N ASP A 799 -0.48 -2.43 19.73
CA ASP A 799 0.72 -1.80 20.27
C ASP A 799 1.21 -2.46 21.56
N SER A 800 0.32 -3.11 22.31
CA SER A 800 0.63 -3.75 23.58
C SER A 800 -0.05 -5.11 23.71
N PHE A 801 0.42 -5.92 24.65
CA PHE A 801 -0.24 -7.19 24.96
C PHE A 801 -1.67 -6.99 25.48
N ALA A 802 -1.90 -5.95 26.28
CA ALA A 802 -3.23 -5.61 26.77
C ALA A 802 -4.17 -5.26 25.60
N GLU A 803 -3.71 -4.41 24.66
CA GLU A 803 -4.50 -4.08 23.48
C GLU A 803 -4.75 -5.31 22.60
N PHE A 804 -3.77 -6.20 22.44
CA PHE A 804 -3.95 -7.46 21.70
C PHE A 804 -5.06 -8.32 22.33
N GLU A 805 -5.03 -8.51 23.66
CA GLU A 805 -6.06 -9.27 24.37
C GLU A 805 -7.45 -8.66 24.20
N GLN A 806 -7.54 -7.33 24.33
CA GLN A 806 -8.77 -6.56 24.20
C GLN A 806 -9.36 -6.66 22.79
N LEU A 807 -8.54 -6.42 21.75
CA LEU A 807 -8.96 -6.53 20.36
C LEU A 807 -9.38 -7.95 20.00
N LEU A 808 -8.69 -8.96 20.53
CA LEU A 808 -9.03 -10.37 20.31
C LEU A 808 -10.39 -10.70 20.93
N ALA A 809 -10.65 -10.27 22.16
CA ALA A 809 -11.92 -10.48 22.83
C ALA A 809 -13.09 -9.78 22.12
N VAL A 810 -12.91 -8.51 21.72
CA VAL A 810 -13.92 -7.73 20.99
C VAL A 810 -14.20 -8.32 19.62
N SER A 811 -13.16 -8.68 18.87
CA SER A 811 -13.31 -9.27 17.55
C SER A 811 -14.04 -10.61 17.59
N ALA A 812 -13.75 -11.43 18.61
CA ALA A 812 -14.44 -12.70 18.81
C ALA A 812 -15.91 -12.50 19.19
N ALA A 813 -16.22 -11.53 20.04
CA ALA A 813 -17.57 -11.27 20.53
C ALA A 813 -18.49 -10.63 19.48
N PHE A 814 -17.95 -9.71 18.66
CA PHE A 814 -18.75 -8.86 17.79
C PHE A 814 -18.68 -9.21 16.31
N HIS A 815 -18.07 -10.34 15.94
CA HIS A 815 -17.98 -10.74 14.54
C HIS A 815 -19.34 -10.77 13.82
N GLY A 816 -20.37 -11.32 14.48
CA GLY A 816 -21.73 -11.41 13.95
C GLY A 816 -22.64 -10.22 14.24
N LYS A 817 -22.12 -9.13 14.82
CA LYS A 817 -22.91 -7.93 15.15
C LYS A 817 -22.91 -6.93 14.00
N ARG A 818 -23.99 -6.16 13.87
CA ARG A 818 -24.11 -5.08 12.89
C ARG A 818 -23.30 -3.88 13.34
N ILE A 819 -22.34 -3.45 12.51
CA ILE A 819 -21.54 -2.24 12.76
C ILE A 819 -22.01 -1.14 11.80
N GLY A 820 -22.84 -0.22 12.30
CA GLY A 820 -23.40 0.88 11.52
C GLY A 820 -22.48 2.09 11.35
N GLY A 821 -21.43 2.19 12.19
CA GLY A 821 -20.55 3.35 12.25
C GLY A 821 -19.72 3.38 13.54
N THR A 822 -19.31 4.58 13.93
CA THR A 822 -18.43 4.83 15.09
C THR A 822 -19.12 5.65 16.19
N ARG A 823 -20.46 5.67 16.23
CA ARG A 823 -21.25 6.40 17.24
C ARG A 823 -21.47 5.51 18.47
N LEU A 824 -20.86 5.90 19.59
CA LEU A 824 -20.90 5.16 20.84
C LEU A 824 -21.90 5.82 21.80
N ALA A 825 -22.79 5.01 22.39
CA ALA A 825 -23.46 5.37 23.63
C ALA A 825 -22.72 4.75 24.81
N ALA A 826 -22.72 5.43 25.94
CA ALA A 826 -22.22 4.88 27.19
C ALA A 826 -23.16 5.14 28.36
N VAL A 827 -23.28 4.16 29.24
CA VAL A 827 -24.04 4.24 30.50
C VAL A 827 -23.10 3.86 31.64
N SER A 828 -22.99 4.70 32.67
CA SER A 828 -22.22 4.42 33.89
C SER A 828 -22.97 4.89 35.13
N ASN A 829 -22.65 4.35 36.30
CA ASN A 829 -23.10 4.86 37.60
C ASN A 829 -22.07 5.81 38.25
N ALA A 830 -21.00 6.17 37.55
CA ALA A 830 -19.92 6.98 38.09
C ALA A 830 -19.44 8.07 37.11
N GLY A 831 -19.46 9.32 37.58
CA GLY A 831 -19.04 10.47 36.79
C GLY A 831 -17.61 10.40 36.25
N PHE A 832 -16.64 9.85 37.00
CA PHE A 832 -15.25 9.76 36.51
C PHE A 832 -15.12 8.81 35.31
N GLU A 833 -15.91 7.73 35.25
CA GLU A 833 -15.94 6.85 34.08
C GLU A 833 -16.51 7.58 32.87
N THR A 834 -17.57 8.39 33.05
CA THR A 834 -18.12 9.19 31.94
C THR A 834 -17.12 10.20 31.38
N VAL A 835 -16.29 10.81 32.23
CA VAL A 835 -15.19 11.68 31.80
C VAL A 835 -14.12 10.87 31.08
N GLY A 836 -13.68 9.74 31.64
CA GLY A 836 -12.67 8.87 31.01
C GLY A 836 -13.11 8.33 29.65
N ILE A 837 -14.42 8.06 29.48
CA ILE A 837 -15.01 7.67 28.20
C ILE A 837 -14.90 8.82 27.20
N ALA A 838 -15.30 10.03 27.59
CA ALA A 838 -15.26 11.22 26.75
C ALA A 838 -13.82 11.63 26.36
N ASP A 839 -12.85 11.52 27.29
CA ASP A 839 -11.44 11.85 27.05
C ASP A 839 -10.78 10.90 26.05
N ARG A 840 -11.32 9.69 25.87
CA ARG A 840 -10.70 8.60 25.11
C ARG A 840 -11.33 8.34 23.75
N VAL A 841 -12.30 9.14 23.32
CA VAL A 841 -13.01 8.98 22.04
C VAL A 841 -12.11 9.13 20.80
N ARG A 842 -10.97 9.80 20.94
CA ARG A 842 -10.00 10.00 19.86
C ARG A 842 -8.64 9.42 20.23
N GLY A 843 -8.08 8.64 19.31
CA GLY A 843 -6.71 8.13 19.43
C GLY A 843 -5.97 8.17 18.08
N PRO A 844 -4.69 7.77 18.04
CA PRO A 844 -3.89 7.85 16.82
C PRO A 844 -4.45 7.04 15.63
N ARG A 845 -5.22 5.98 15.90
CA ARG A 845 -5.72 5.05 14.88
C ARG A 845 -7.21 4.73 15.02
N TYR A 846 -7.97 5.59 15.70
CA TYR A 846 -9.42 5.48 15.82
C TYR A 846 -10.04 6.82 16.21
N GLU A 847 -11.30 7.00 15.82
CA GLU A 847 -12.12 8.14 16.23
C GLU A 847 -13.56 7.66 16.42
N LEU A 848 -14.08 7.88 17.62
CA LEU A 848 -15.45 7.61 18.01
C LEU A 848 -16.19 8.92 18.18
N GLN A 849 -17.51 8.86 18.01
CA GLN A 849 -18.41 9.97 18.25
C GLN A 849 -19.30 9.62 19.44
N LEU A 850 -19.47 10.57 20.37
CA LEU A 850 -20.52 10.53 21.38
C LEU A 850 -21.61 11.47 20.89
N PRO A 851 -22.59 11.00 20.10
CA PRO A 851 -23.59 11.87 19.52
C PRO A 851 -24.45 12.51 20.62
N GLU A 852 -24.90 13.74 20.35
CA GLU A 852 -25.99 14.33 21.11
C GLU A 852 -27.26 13.52 20.87
N LEU A 853 -28.02 13.27 21.95
CA LEU A 853 -29.27 12.55 21.87
C LEU A 853 -30.34 13.47 21.29
N SER A 854 -31.09 12.96 20.30
CA SER A 854 -32.32 13.61 19.82
C SER A 854 -33.31 13.91 20.94
N GLU A 855 -34.20 14.89 20.70
CA GLU A 855 -35.25 15.26 21.66
C GLU A 855 -36.13 14.07 22.05
N GLU A 856 -36.43 13.17 21.10
CA GLU A 856 -37.19 11.95 21.35
C GLU A 856 -36.46 10.99 22.30
N THR A 857 -35.21 10.64 21.98
CA THR A 857 -34.39 9.76 22.83
C THR A 857 -34.18 10.38 24.22
N ARG A 858 -33.92 11.69 24.28
CA ARG A 858 -33.78 12.40 25.56
C ARG A 858 -35.06 12.30 26.39
N ALA A 859 -36.23 12.54 25.80
CA ALA A 859 -37.51 12.43 26.49
C ALA A 859 -37.79 11.00 26.99
N GLN A 860 -37.44 9.98 26.22
CA GLN A 860 -37.55 8.57 26.65
C GLN A 860 -36.64 8.26 27.84
N ILE A 861 -35.39 8.73 27.82
CA ILE A 861 -34.46 8.59 28.94
C ILE A 861 -34.99 9.35 30.17
N GLU A 862 -35.48 10.58 30.03
CA GLU A 862 -36.07 11.34 31.14
C GLU A 862 -37.26 10.62 31.79
N GLN A 863 -38.10 9.95 30.99
CA GLN A 863 -39.18 9.10 31.51
C GLN A 863 -38.63 7.91 32.31
N VAL A 864 -37.57 7.26 31.83
CA VAL A 864 -36.88 6.18 32.58
C VAL A 864 -36.35 6.73 33.91
N LEU A 865 -35.62 7.85 33.89
CA LEU A 865 -35.09 8.48 35.09
C LEU A 865 -36.19 8.84 36.10
N GLY A 866 -37.35 9.34 35.63
CA GLY A 866 -38.52 9.60 36.48
C GLY A 866 -39.09 8.34 37.15
N ARG A 867 -39.26 7.25 36.38
CA ARG A 867 -39.79 5.97 36.89
C ARG A 867 -38.88 5.33 37.94
N HIS A 868 -37.57 5.55 37.85
CA HIS A 868 -36.58 5.00 38.77
C HIS A 868 -36.14 5.99 39.86
N HIS A 869 -36.86 7.11 40.04
CA HIS A 869 -36.58 8.13 41.06
C HIS A 869 -35.19 8.78 40.96
N LEU A 870 -34.65 8.89 39.75
CA LEU A 870 -33.37 9.54 39.41
C LEU A 870 -33.57 10.95 38.81
N ALA A 871 -34.81 11.38 38.60
CA ALA A 871 -35.14 12.71 38.09
C ALA A 871 -34.57 13.82 39.02
N GLY A 872 -33.90 14.81 38.43
CA GLY A 872 -33.24 15.91 39.15
C GLY A 872 -31.83 15.61 39.66
N LEU A 873 -31.39 14.34 39.62
CA LEU A 873 -30.02 13.92 39.94
C LEU A 873 -29.19 13.62 38.68
N VAL A 874 -29.86 13.14 37.63
CA VAL A 874 -29.24 12.71 36.38
C VAL A 874 -29.71 13.59 35.22
N ASN A 875 -28.77 13.95 34.34
CA ASN A 875 -29.07 14.63 33.08
C ASN A 875 -29.10 13.61 31.93
N ALA A 876 -30.16 13.65 31.12
CA ALA A 876 -30.31 12.81 29.93
C ALA A 876 -29.38 13.28 28.79
N ARG A 877 -28.11 12.84 28.87
CA ARG A 877 -27.03 13.10 27.91
C ARG A 877 -26.20 11.84 27.64
N ASN A 878 -25.32 11.90 26.66
CA ASN A 878 -24.36 10.85 26.35
C ASN A 878 -22.93 11.36 26.61
N PRO A 879 -22.10 10.70 27.45
CA PRO A 879 -22.41 9.51 28.25
C PRO A 879 -23.45 9.76 29.35
N LEU A 880 -24.24 8.74 29.66
CA LEU A 880 -25.29 8.78 30.68
C LEU A 880 -24.74 8.34 32.04
N ASP A 881 -24.68 9.27 33.00
CA ASP A 881 -24.31 9.00 34.40
C ASP A 881 -25.57 8.76 35.23
N LEU A 882 -25.88 7.50 35.52
CA LEU A 882 -27.02 7.07 36.32
C LEU A 882 -26.82 7.24 37.83
N THR A 883 -25.63 7.65 38.29
CA THR A 883 -25.20 7.71 39.69
C THR A 883 -25.17 6.35 40.41
N PRO A 884 -24.54 6.23 41.58
CA PRO A 884 -24.52 4.98 42.35
C PRO A 884 -25.90 4.51 42.83
N MET A 885 -26.95 5.34 42.75
CA MET A 885 -28.31 4.99 43.19
C MET A 885 -29.08 4.10 42.22
N ALA A 886 -28.58 3.93 40.98
CA ALA A 886 -29.25 3.15 39.96
C ALA A 886 -29.08 1.64 40.18
N ASN A 887 -30.20 0.93 40.09
CA ASN A 887 -30.26 -0.53 40.12
C ASN A 887 -30.22 -1.14 38.70
N GLU A 888 -30.21 -2.47 38.60
CA GLU A 888 -30.18 -3.21 37.33
C GLU A 888 -31.32 -2.82 36.39
N ALA A 889 -32.52 -2.59 36.94
CA ALA A 889 -33.69 -2.22 36.15
C ALA A 889 -33.53 -0.84 35.50
N ALA A 890 -32.95 0.13 36.22
CA ALA A 890 -32.64 1.45 35.66
C ALA A 890 -31.58 1.36 34.54
N TYR A 891 -30.52 0.56 34.76
CA TYR A 891 -29.52 0.26 33.74
C TYR A 891 -30.14 -0.38 32.49
N GLU A 892 -30.95 -1.41 32.66
CA GLU A 892 -31.58 -2.15 31.56
C GLU A 892 -32.50 -1.24 30.74
N ALA A 893 -33.36 -0.46 31.41
CA ALA A 893 -34.30 0.43 30.74
C ALA A 893 -33.58 1.53 29.94
N ALA A 894 -32.55 2.16 30.51
CA ALA A 894 -31.78 3.19 29.82
C ALA A 894 -30.98 2.61 28.64
N ALA A 895 -30.35 1.45 28.84
CA ALA A 895 -29.59 0.78 27.80
C ALA A 895 -30.46 0.35 26.60
N ARG A 896 -31.70 -0.11 26.84
CA ARG A 896 -32.64 -0.45 25.76
C ARG A 896 -32.97 0.75 24.89
N VAL A 897 -33.32 1.88 25.50
CA VAL A 897 -33.59 3.14 24.77
C VAL A 897 -32.39 3.52 23.88
N LEU A 898 -31.17 3.42 24.41
CA LEU A 898 -29.96 3.73 23.64
C LEU A 898 -29.65 2.70 22.55
N LEU A 899 -29.96 1.42 22.76
CA LEU A 899 -29.78 0.39 21.72
C LEU A 899 -30.81 0.49 20.61
N ASP A 900 -32.03 0.96 20.89
CA ASP A 900 -33.11 1.03 19.90
C ASP A 900 -32.99 2.27 18.99
N CYS A 901 -32.31 3.34 19.42
CA CYS A 901 -32.19 4.57 18.63
C CYS A 901 -31.21 4.44 17.43
N GLU A 902 -31.55 5.01 16.28
CA GLU A 902 -30.71 4.94 15.07
C GLU A 902 -29.42 5.78 15.15
N GLU A 903 -29.34 6.67 16.14
CA GLU A 903 -28.22 7.59 16.36
C GLU A 903 -26.98 6.87 16.96
N ILE A 904 -27.16 5.64 17.47
CA ILE A 904 -26.15 4.87 18.19
C ILE A 904 -25.79 3.59 17.44
N ASP A 905 -24.49 3.32 17.29
CA ASP A 905 -23.97 2.12 16.62
C ASP A 905 -23.52 1.03 17.60
N ALA A 906 -23.08 1.40 18.80
CA ALA A 906 -22.63 0.49 19.85
C ALA A 906 -22.90 1.05 21.25
N LEU A 907 -23.00 0.17 22.24
CA LEU A 907 -23.21 0.52 23.65
C LEU A 907 -22.06 0.02 24.54
N LEU A 908 -21.54 0.91 25.38
CA LEU A 908 -20.67 0.56 26.51
C LEU A 908 -21.45 0.70 27.83
N VAL A 909 -21.58 -0.40 28.57
CA VAL A 909 -22.16 -0.39 29.92
C VAL A 909 -21.03 -0.47 30.95
N SER A 910 -20.75 0.65 31.59
CA SER A 910 -19.77 0.76 32.66
C SER A 910 -20.45 0.58 34.01
N ALA A 911 -19.90 -0.28 34.86
CA ALA A 911 -20.40 -0.47 36.21
C ALA A 911 -19.25 -0.43 37.21
N VAL A 912 -19.32 0.53 38.13
CA VAL A 912 -18.56 0.50 39.38
C VAL A 912 -19.35 -0.36 40.36
N PRO A 913 -18.92 -1.60 40.64
CA PRO A 913 -19.78 -2.60 41.29
C PRO A 913 -19.95 -2.37 42.80
N LEU A 914 -19.23 -1.42 43.40
CA LEU A 914 -19.20 -1.22 44.86
C LEU A 914 -20.51 -0.62 45.44
N THR A 915 -21.49 -0.29 44.61
CA THR A 915 -22.76 0.26 45.08
C THR A 915 -23.66 -0.84 45.66
N PRO A 916 -24.37 -0.60 46.78
CA PRO A 916 -25.37 -1.52 47.30
C PRO A 916 -26.62 -1.63 46.41
N ALA A 917 -26.76 -0.76 45.39
CA ALA A 917 -27.88 -0.78 44.46
C ALA A 917 -27.77 -1.90 43.39
N LEU A 918 -26.61 -2.56 43.28
CA LEU A 918 -26.35 -3.62 42.30
C LEU A 918 -25.90 -4.92 42.99
N ALA A 919 -26.45 -6.04 42.55
CA ALA A 919 -26.01 -7.39 42.92
C ALA A 919 -24.74 -7.75 42.15
N THR A 920 -23.58 -7.66 42.81
CA THR A 920 -22.27 -7.74 42.12
C THR A 920 -21.23 -8.60 42.84
N THR A 921 -21.43 -8.92 44.11
CA THR A 921 -20.57 -9.88 44.83
C THR A 921 -20.90 -11.31 44.42
N PRO A 922 -19.97 -12.28 44.64
CA PRO A 922 -20.20 -13.69 44.27
C PRO A 922 -21.49 -14.29 44.85
N ASP A 923 -21.77 -13.98 46.11
CA ASP A 923 -22.98 -14.42 46.80
C ASP A 923 -24.26 -13.80 46.21
N GLU A 924 -24.20 -12.52 45.83
CA GLU A 924 -25.35 -11.80 45.29
C GLU A 924 -25.67 -12.26 43.86
N ILE A 925 -24.66 -12.43 43.00
CA ILE A 925 -24.88 -12.88 41.62
C ILE A 925 -25.45 -14.30 41.54
N GLU A 926 -25.25 -15.12 42.57
CA GLU A 926 -25.87 -16.45 42.66
C GLU A 926 -27.33 -16.40 43.12
N LYS A 927 -27.67 -15.48 44.03
CA LYS A 927 -28.98 -15.43 44.71
C LYS A 927 -29.98 -14.48 44.04
N HIS A 928 -29.48 -13.52 43.27
CA HIS A 928 -30.26 -12.46 42.66
C HIS A 928 -30.01 -12.38 41.16
N GLU A 929 -30.96 -11.76 40.47
CA GLU A 929 -30.76 -11.35 39.09
C GLU A 929 -29.76 -10.18 39.05
N SER A 930 -28.59 -10.43 38.47
CA SER A 930 -27.46 -9.52 38.54
C SER A 930 -27.31 -8.67 37.28
N ILE A 931 -26.43 -7.67 37.36
CA ILE A 931 -26.00 -6.88 36.19
C ILE A 931 -25.43 -7.77 35.08
N ALA A 932 -24.84 -8.94 35.40
CA ALA A 932 -24.37 -9.88 34.39
C ALA A 932 -25.53 -10.49 33.60
N ASP A 933 -26.60 -10.91 34.27
CA ASP A 933 -27.77 -11.53 33.62
C ASP A 933 -28.51 -10.49 32.75
N MET A 934 -28.57 -9.23 33.21
CA MET A 934 -29.07 -8.08 32.46
C MET A 934 -28.26 -7.84 31.17
N LEU A 935 -26.93 -7.78 31.25
CA LEU A 935 -26.07 -7.58 30.08
C LEU A 935 -26.26 -8.68 29.03
N VAL A 936 -26.44 -9.93 29.46
CA VAL A 936 -26.73 -11.06 28.57
C VAL A 936 -28.04 -10.87 27.81
N ARG A 937 -29.11 -10.41 28.49
CA ARG A 937 -30.37 -10.11 27.82
C ARG A 937 -30.24 -8.98 26.81
N LEU A 938 -29.56 -7.89 27.18
CA LEU A 938 -29.34 -6.76 26.27
C LEU A 938 -28.54 -7.17 25.03
N ALA A 939 -27.42 -7.85 25.23
CA ALA A 939 -26.55 -8.30 24.15
C ALA A 939 -27.22 -9.35 23.25
N GLY A 940 -28.09 -10.19 23.81
CA GLY A 940 -28.87 -11.19 23.06
C GLY A 940 -30.04 -10.59 22.28
N ALA A 941 -30.64 -9.51 22.78
CA ALA A 941 -31.80 -8.85 22.16
C ALA A 941 -31.42 -7.79 21.10
N SER A 942 -30.15 -7.39 21.02
CA SER A 942 -29.69 -6.36 20.09
C SER A 942 -28.71 -6.90 19.04
N ASP A 943 -28.83 -6.44 17.80
CA ASP A 943 -27.85 -6.67 16.74
C ASP A 943 -26.63 -5.74 16.84
N LYS A 944 -26.70 -4.72 17.71
CA LYS A 944 -25.59 -3.79 17.96
C LYS A 944 -24.59 -4.38 18.97
N PRO A 945 -23.30 -4.00 18.90
CA PRO A 945 -22.32 -4.38 19.90
C PRO A 945 -22.64 -3.83 21.29
N VAL A 946 -22.56 -4.69 22.30
CA VAL A 946 -22.67 -4.34 23.72
C VAL A 946 -21.39 -4.81 24.41
N ALA A 947 -20.63 -3.88 24.97
CA ALA A 947 -19.46 -4.16 25.80
C ALA A 947 -19.71 -3.72 27.24
N ALA A 948 -18.93 -4.27 28.17
CA ALA A 948 -19.02 -3.89 29.57
C ALA A 948 -17.68 -3.49 30.16
N THR A 949 -17.71 -2.61 31.16
CA THR A 949 -16.57 -2.33 32.03
C THR A 949 -16.92 -2.71 33.46
N VAL A 950 -16.00 -3.39 34.13
CA VAL A 950 -16.06 -3.63 35.57
C VAL A 950 -14.75 -3.14 36.17
N ASP A 951 -14.72 -1.86 36.54
CA ASP A 951 -13.55 -1.19 37.10
C ASP A 951 -13.47 -1.45 38.61
N SER A 952 -12.93 -2.61 38.95
CA SER A 952 -12.79 -3.07 40.34
C SER A 952 -11.78 -4.20 40.51
N GLY A 953 -11.41 -4.46 41.77
CA GLY A 953 -10.39 -5.45 42.16
C GLY A 953 -10.85 -6.91 42.13
N ALA A 954 -9.98 -7.81 42.60
CA ALA A 954 -10.11 -9.26 42.50
C ALA A 954 -11.40 -9.86 43.10
N ALA A 955 -12.05 -9.18 44.06
CA ALA A 955 -13.31 -9.63 44.67
C ALA A 955 -14.46 -9.76 43.64
N TYR A 956 -14.40 -9.03 42.53
CA TYR A 956 -15.40 -9.01 41.47
C TYR A 956 -14.99 -9.85 40.25
N GLU A 957 -13.93 -10.66 40.34
CA GLU A 957 -13.55 -11.59 39.27
C GLU A 957 -14.69 -12.55 38.88
N PRO A 958 -15.46 -13.13 39.83
CA PRO A 958 -16.57 -14.02 39.47
C PRO A 958 -17.65 -13.34 38.63
N LEU A 959 -17.93 -12.06 38.88
CA LEU A 959 -18.84 -11.26 38.05
C LEU A 959 -18.29 -11.11 36.62
N VAL A 960 -17.01 -10.74 36.49
CA VAL A 960 -16.35 -10.57 35.18
C VAL A 960 -16.34 -11.88 34.39
N GLN A 961 -16.01 -13.00 35.04
CA GLN A 961 -16.01 -14.31 34.39
C GLN A 961 -17.41 -14.70 33.93
N ARG A 962 -18.44 -14.51 34.77
CA ARG A 962 -19.83 -14.80 34.40
C ARG A 962 -20.29 -14.04 33.16
N ILE A 963 -19.90 -12.77 33.02
CA ILE A 963 -20.22 -11.96 31.83
C ILE A 963 -19.45 -12.48 30.60
N ARG A 964 -18.15 -12.77 30.74
CA ARG A 964 -17.29 -13.23 29.63
C ARG A 964 -17.67 -14.61 29.10
N GLU A 965 -18.09 -15.53 29.98
CA GLU A 965 -18.57 -16.86 29.61
C GLU A 965 -19.76 -16.81 28.66
N ARG A 966 -20.54 -15.73 28.72
CA ARG A 966 -21.70 -15.47 27.87
C ARG A 966 -21.37 -14.73 26.58
N GLY A 967 -20.09 -14.45 26.34
CA GLY A 967 -19.61 -13.88 25.08
C GLY A 967 -19.57 -12.36 25.04
N ILE A 968 -19.76 -11.67 26.17
CA ILE A 968 -19.67 -10.21 26.25
C ILE A 968 -18.24 -9.81 26.63
N PRO A 969 -17.58 -8.92 25.87
CA PRO A 969 -16.25 -8.45 26.21
C PRO A 969 -16.32 -7.52 27.43
N VAL A 970 -15.48 -7.81 28.44
CA VAL A 970 -15.40 -7.04 29.69
C VAL A 970 -14.02 -6.45 29.87
N PHE A 971 -13.98 -5.14 30.10
CA PHE A 971 -12.78 -4.34 30.33
C PHE A 971 -12.64 -3.97 31.80
N ARG A 972 -11.41 -3.64 32.21
CA ARG A 972 -11.08 -3.22 33.58
C ARG A 972 -11.02 -1.71 33.77
N GLY A 973 -11.14 -0.95 32.69
CA GLY A 973 -11.22 0.50 32.71
C GLY A 973 -11.99 0.99 31.50
N ALA A 974 -12.75 2.06 31.69
CA ALA A 974 -13.63 2.59 30.64
C ALA A 974 -12.82 3.20 29.47
N ASP A 975 -11.65 3.76 29.75
CA ASP A 975 -10.71 4.26 28.74
C ASP A 975 -10.19 3.13 27.83
N GLN A 976 -9.85 1.97 28.41
CA GLN A 976 -9.43 0.78 27.66
C GLN A 976 -10.56 0.25 26.78
N ALA A 977 -11.79 0.24 27.30
CA ALA A 977 -12.98 -0.18 26.55
C ALA A 977 -13.19 0.72 25.33
N VAL A 978 -13.16 2.04 25.51
CA VAL A 978 -13.32 3.01 24.42
C VAL A 978 -12.23 2.88 23.37
N GLN A 979 -10.97 2.69 23.78
CA GLN A 979 -9.87 2.45 22.85
C GLN A 979 -10.12 1.20 21.99
N ALA A 980 -10.40 0.05 22.61
CA ALA A 980 -10.58 -1.21 21.91
C ALA A 980 -11.82 -1.19 21.00
N LEU A 981 -12.94 -0.63 21.49
CA LEU A 981 -14.15 -0.42 20.70
C LEU A 981 -13.88 0.52 19.52
N GLY A 982 -13.18 1.63 19.74
CA GLY A 982 -12.84 2.59 18.69
C GLY A 982 -12.02 1.96 17.58
N ARG A 983 -11.00 1.20 17.93
CA ARG A 983 -10.16 0.45 16.98
C ARG A 983 -10.99 -0.55 16.18
N TYR A 984 -11.83 -1.35 16.84
CA TYR A 984 -12.65 -2.37 16.18
C TYR A 984 -13.76 -1.76 15.30
N LEU A 985 -14.55 -0.82 15.83
CA LEU A 985 -15.65 -0.19 15.11
C LEU A 985 -15.15 0.62 13.92
N GLY A 986 -14.09 1.41 14.10
CA GLY A 986 -13.46 2.17 13.03
C GLY A 986 -12.93 1.27 11.92
N HIS A 987 -12.29 0.16 12.28
CA HIS A 987 -11.81 -0.83 11.33
C HIS A 987 -12.95 -1.47 10.53
N ARG A 988 -14.02 -1.94 11.19
CA ARG A 988 -15.18 -2.57 10.52
C ARG A 988 -15.96 -1.59 9.64
N ALA A 989 -16.11 -0.34 10.08
CA ALA A 989 -16.78 0.70 9.32
C ALA A 989 -16.01 1.10 8.05
N ALA A 990 -14.67 1.09 8.09
CA ALA A 990 -13.84 1.33 6.91
C ALA A 990 -13.98 0.20 5.88
N SER A 991 -13.87 -1.06 6.32
CA SER A 991 -14.02 -2.23 5.43
C SER A 991 -15.40 -2.28 4.75
N ALA A 992 -16.48 -1.92 5.47
CA ALA A 992 -17.81 -1.87 4.89
C ALA A 992 -17.94 -0.84 3.76
N ARG A 993 -17.22 0.29 3.84
CA ARG A 993 -17.20 1.33 2.78
C ARG A 993 -16.41 0.88 1.55
N GLU A 994 -15.30 0.19 1.76
CA GLU A 994 -14.46 -0.36 0.67
C GLU A 994 -15.19 -1.47 -0.10
N THR A 995 -15.92 -2.36 0.59
CA THR A 995 -16.68 -3.44 -0.05
C THR A 995 -17.88 -2.92 -0.87
N ALA A 996 -18.38 -1.73 -0.56
CA ALA A 996 -19.47 -1.07 -1.29
C ALA A 996 -19.00 -0.33 -2.56
N GLN A 997 -17.69 -0.15 -2.75
CA GLN A 997 -17.10 0.30 -4.01
C GLN A 997 -16.67 -0.93 -4.82
N PRO A 998 -17.20 -1.17 -6.03
CA PRO A 998 -16.75 -2.29 -6.85
C PRO A 998 -15.30 -2.07 -7.28
N LEU A 999 -14.37 -2.78 -6.65
CA LEU A 999 -13.00 -2.94 -7.13
C LEU A 999 -13.01 -3.79 -8.41
N ALA A 1000 -12.44 -3.24 -9.48
CA ALA A 1000 -12.33 -3.91 -10.76
C ALA A 1000 -11.65 -5.28 -10.62
N THR A 1001 -12.36 -6.33 -11.02
CA THR A 1001 -11.89 -7.71 -11.02
C THR A 1001 -10.64 -7.84 -11.89
N THR A 1002 -9.57 -8.40 -11.31
CA THR A 1002 -8.38 -8.86 -12.04
C THR A 1002 -8.80 -9.93 -13.07
N PRO A 1003 -8.37 -9.86 -14.34
CA PRO A 1003 -8.67 -10.94 -15.29
C PRO A 1003 -7.89 -12.19 -14.89
N ALA A 1004 -8.61 -13.29 -14.71
CA ALA A 1004 -8.02 -14.61 -14.53
C ALA A 1004 -7.20 -14.99 -15.77
N ASP A 1005 -6.06 -15.62 -15.55
CA ASP A 1005 -5.19 -16.16 -16.58
C ASP A 1005 -5.98 -17.12 -17.49
N HIS A 1006 -6.08 -16.78 -18.77
CA HIS A 1006 -6.54 -17.72 -19.80
C HIS A 1006 -5.39 -18.69 -20.10
N GLU A 1007 -5.47 -19.88 -19.52
CA GLU A 1007 -4.73 -21.04 -20.00
C GLU A 1007 -5.16 -21.33 -21.45
N GLY A 1008 -4.18 -21.34 -22.36
CA GLY A 1008 -4.38 -21.65 -23.76
C GLY A 1008 -4.65 -23.14 -23.97
N GLU A 1009 -5.91 -23.49 -24.25
CA GLU A 1009 -6.25 -24.79 -24.84
C GLU A 1009 -5.74 -24.86 -26.28
N VAL A 1010 -4.73 -25.69 -26.50
CA VAL A 1010 -4.30 -26.13 -27.82
C VAL A 1010 -5.30 -27.17 -28.33
N GLY A 1011 -6.29 -26.73 -29.10
CA GLY A 1011 -7.23 -27.60 -29.80
C GLY A 1011 -6.57 -28.34 -30.97
N VAL A 1012 -6.31 -29.63 -30.78
CA VAL A 1012 -5.94 -30.57 -31.84
C VAL A 1012 -7.19 -30.88 -32.66
N ALA A 1013 -7.19 -30.49 -33.93
CA ALA A 1013 -8.21 -30.89 -34.90
C ALA A 1013 -7.98 -32.36 -35.29
N ALA A 1014 -8.98 -33.21 -35.04
CA ALA A 1014 -9.07 -34.53 -35.66
C ALA A 1014 -10.49 -34.73 -36.23
N GLN A 1015 -10.51 -35.13 -37.49
CA GLN A 1015 -11.65 -35.45 -38.33
C GLN A 1015 -12.41 -36.68 -37.81
N ALA A 1016 -13.75 -36.60 -37.75
CA ALA A 1016 -14.72 -37.57 -38.29
C ALA A 1016 -16.13 -37.15 -37.86
#